data_AF-A0A843ICA0-F1
#
_entry.id   AF-A0A843ICA0-F1
#
_cell.length_a   1.000
_cell.length_b   1.000
_cell.length_c   1.000
_cell.angle_alpha   90.00
_cell.angle_beta   90.00
_cell.angle_gamma   90.00
#
_symmetry.space_group_name_H-M   'P 1'
#
loop_
_entity.id
_entity.type
_entity.pdbx_description
1 polymer ?
#
loop_
_entity_poly.entity_id
_entity_poly.type
_entity_poly.pdbx_seq_one_letter_code
_entity_poly.pdbx_strand_id
1 'polypeptide(L)'
;MYVQGYFAYDSKKSGGVTMSHLRFGKSPIHSSYLIDKADYIACHQPSYVDKYDLLEGIREGGTFVLNASWSLDEMETCLPNSLKKTIAEKKLKFYTIDAVKIAEDIGLGGRINMVMQTVFFKLSNVLPIDDAIHSLKDAIAKTYGKKGQNVIEMNWKAVDASLAGLREVTYPSAWRTVQPEKPVTKDQPEFITKVMCPMLAQQGDKLPVSAFTPAGIFPPGTTKYEKRGVAINVPEWLIDKCIQCNQCAMVCPHAAIRPVLLTPEEQQKAPKGFTAKKAVGKEAEGLSFRIQVYTEDCMGCGNCADICPAKEKALVMKPIATQMSTQIPFQQYTEKIPARSGGFDPYTVKGSQFRQPLLEFSGACSGCGETPYLKTITQLFGDRMIIANATGCSSIWGGSAPSVPFTTNENGFGPAWANSLFEDNAEYGFGMMLATTQRRAKLADLISQASQKTTGALKEAFTGWLQNMHDAEKSKQYGDQIKSHLEKDHREETLNQIWESRDMLTKKSIWSCGGDGWAYDIGYGGLDHVVAMNEDINILVFDTELYSNTGGQSSKATPVGSIAKFAESGKKTKKKDLGLIAMSYGYVYVASVAMGANKNQFMKAIKEAESYHGPSLIIAYAPCINHGIKAGMGKTQEEEKRAVESGYWPLYRYDPRLAAEGKNPFQLDYQPPNGTIHEFLMGEVRYAALVKTFPDEASKLHKQLEEGTISRYKAYKNMAEQKM
;
A
#
# COMPACT_ATOMS: atom_id res chain seq x y z
N MET A 1 37.01 -13.64 18.32
CA MET A 1 35.94 -13.22 19.24
C MET A 1 34.68 -14.00 18.89
N TYR A 2 33.82 -14.26 19.88
CA TYR A 2 32.45 -14.67 19.63
C TYR A 2 31.66 -13.45 19.13
N VAL A 3 30.74 -13.72 18.21
CA VAL A 3 29.87 -12.70 17.59
C VAL A 3 28.44 -13.17 17.68
N GLN A 4 27.54 -12.30 18.12
CA GLN A 4 26.10 -12.52 18.11
C GLN A 4 25.44 -11.37 17.38
N GLY A 5 24.47 -11.68 16.51
CA GLY A 5 23.62 -10.70 15.84
C GLY A 5 22.16 -11.07 15.97
N TYR A 6 21.34 -10.09 16.34
CA TYR A 6 19.88 -10.17 16.33
C TYR A 6 19.32 -8.92 15.67
N PHE A 7 18.26 -9.05 14.87
CA PHE A 7 17.70 -7.96 14.09
C PHE A 7 16.19 -7.91 14.33
N ALA A 8 15.70 -6.81 14.90
CA ALA A 8 14.28 -6.53 15.03
C ALA A 8 13.83 -5.72 13.81
N TYR A 9 12.92 -6.28 13.03
CA TYR A 9 12.36 -5.67 11.81
C TYR A 9 10.95 -5.15 12.06
N ASP A 10 10.60 -4.08 11.36
CA ASP A 10 9.26 -3.50 11.31
C ASP A 10 8.33 -4.31 10.38
N SER A 11 7.02 -4.21 10.62
CA SER A 11 5.98 -4.73 9.72
C SER A 11 5.87 -3.92 8.42
N LYS A 12 6.30 -2.65 8.44
CA LYS A 12 6.31 -1.76 7.27
C LYS A 12 7.34 -2.23 6.23
N LYS A 13 6.85 -2.60 5.05
CA LYS A 13 7.70 -3.19 3.98
C LYS A 13 8.64 -2.21 3.29
N SER A 14 8.45 -0.91 3.48
CA SER A 14 9.35 0.13 2.93
C SER A 14 9.44 1.26 3.93
N GLY A 15 10.66 1.73 4.23
CA GLY A 15 10.94 2.79 5.20
C GLY A 15 10.56 2.44 6.64
N GLY A 16 10.42 1.15 6.96
CA GLY A 16 10.23 0.68 8.33
C GLY A 16 11.51 0.79 9.14
N VAL A 17 11.38 0.80 10.47
CA VAL A 17 12.54 0.81 11.36
C VAL A 17 13.22 -0.56 11.40
N THR A 18 14.54 -0.60 11.57
CA THR A 18 15.26 -1.84 11.84
C THR A 18 16.25 -1.58 12.95
N MET A 19 16.15 -2.34 14.05
CA MET A 19 17.06 -2.25 15.17
C MET A 19 17.98 -3.46 15.18
N SER A 20 19.28 -3.21 15.03
CA SER A 20 20.31 -4.24 14.98
C SER A 20 21.02 -4.33 16.31
N HIS A 21 21.03 -5.51 16.92
CA HIS A 21 21.69 -5.80 18.19
C HIS A 21 22.89 -6.69 17.92
N LEU A 22 24.08 -6.12 17.99
CA LEU A 22 25.35 -6.83 17.77
C LEU A 22 26.16 -6.89 19.06
N ARG A 23 26.67 -8.08 19.39
CA ARG A 23 27.59 -8.28 20.53
C ARG A 23 28.86 -8.96 20.06
N PHE A 24 29.99 -8.48 20.58
CA PHE A 24 31.32 -9.03 20.32
C PHE A 24 32.00 -9.28 21.67
N GLY A 25 32.61 -10.45 21.85
CA GLY A 25 33.21 -10.83 23.14
C GLY A 25 34.34 -11.84 23.02
N LYS A 26 35.22 -11.86 24.03
CA LYS A 26 36.25 -12.91 24.15
C LYS A 26 35.68 -14.22 24.71
N SER A 27 34.58 -14.14 25.45
CA SER A 27 33.85 -15.29 26.00
C SER A 27 32.61 -15.61 25.16
N PRO A 28 32.11 -16.86 25.20
CA PRO A 28 30.83 -17.22 24.59
C PRO A 28 29.69 -16.29 25.00
N ILE A 29 28.84 -15.92 24.04
CA ILE A 29 27.74 -14.96 24.25
C ILE A 29 26.44 -15.74 24.48
N HIS A 30 25.92 -15.72 25.71
CA HIS A 30 24.67 -16.38 26.09
C HIS A 30 23.46 -15.44 26.20
N SER A 31 23.63 -14.15 25.89
CA SER A 31 22.60 -13.11 26.01
C SER A 31 21.54 -13.21 24.90
N SER A 32 20.60 -14.15 25.01
CA SER A 32 19.47 -14.33 24.08
C SER A 32 18.33 -13.33 24.33
N TYR A 33 18.68 -12.05 24.48
CA TYR A 33 17.75 -10.93 24.70
C TYR A 33 18.30 -9.67 24.01
N LEU A 34 17.46 -8.64 23.82
CA LEU A 34 17.86 -7.35 23.22
C LEU A 34 18.98 -6.68 24.04
N ILE A 35 19.69 -5.73 23.44
CA ILE A 35 20.71 -4.97 24.19
C ILE A 35 20.00 -4.02 25.15
N ASP A 36 20.33 -4.13 26.43
CA ASP A 36 19.86 -3.26 27.52
C ASP A 36 20.81 -2.08 27.76
N LYS A 37 22.13 -2.32 27.63
CA LYS A 37 23.20 -1.35 27.81
C LYS A 37 24.15 -1.35 26.62
N ALA A 38 24.13 -0.28 25.83
CA ALA A 38 24.93 -0.17 24.61
C ALA A 38 26.21 0.66 24.82
N ASP A 39 27.33 0.16 24.31
CA ASP A 39 28.61 0.91 24.23
C ASP A 39 28.66 1.82 22.98
N TYR A 40 27.96 1.42 21.92
CA TYR A 40 27.88 2.12 20.64
C TYR A 40 26.43 2.10 20.13
N ILE A 41 25.92 3.26 19.73
CA ILE A 41 24.62 3.40 19.04
C ILE A 41 24.85 4.19 17.75
N ALA A 42 24.26 3.73 16.65
CA ALA A 42 24.23 4.47 15.40
C ALA A 42 22.80 4.67 14.91
N CYS A 43 22.46 5.91 14.57
CA CYS A 43 21.23 6.28 13.89
C CYS A 43 21.54 6.55 12.43
N HIS A 44 21.10 5.66 11.55
CA HIS A 44 21.37 5.75 10.11
C HIS A 44 20.38 6.63 9.35
N GLN A 45 19.30 7.05 10.01
CA GLN A 45 18.22 7.82 9.41
C GLN A 45 17.88 9.05 10.27
N PRO A 46 18.17 10.28 9.81
CA PRO A 46 17.99 11.47 10.63
C PRO A 46 16.53 11.73 11.03
N SER A 47 15.54 11.23 10.27
CA SER A 47 14.11 11.38 10.61
C SER A 47 13.64 10.51 11.80
N TYR A 48 14.55 9.81 12.48
CA TYR A 48 14.27 9.03 13.68
C TYR A 48 14.52 9.81 14.98
N VAL A 49 15.26 10.91 14.89
CA VAL A 49 15.74 11.72 16.02
C VAL A 49 14.60 12.24 16.89
N ASP A 50 13.45 12.55 16.31
CA ASP A 50 12.24 13.06 16.99
C ASP A 50 11.14 12.00 17.20
N LYS A 51 11.38 10.75 16.77
CA LYS A 51 10.38 9.67 16.78
C LYS A 51 10.67 8.56 17.76
N TYR A 52 11.94 8.30 18.04
CA TYR A 52 12.39 7.19 18.87
C TYR A 52 13.31 7.68 19.98
N ASP A 53 13.31 7.00 21.11
CA ASP A 53 14.33 7.19 22.14
C ASP A 53 15.63 6.50 21.71
N LEU A 54 16.36 7.14 20.82
CA LEU A 54 17.57 6.58 20.20
C LEU A 54 18.66 6.23 21.23
N LEU A 55 18.69 6.88 22.38
CA LEU A 55 19.74 6.73 23.39
C LEU A 55 19.28 5.96 24.64
N GLU A 56 18.13 5.29 24.56
CA GLU A 56 17.68 4.36 25.61
C GLU A 56 18.79 3.31 25.85
N GLY A 57 19.24 3.20 27.10
CA GLY A 57 20.27 2.22 27.47
C GLY A 57 21.72 2.58 27.08
N ILE A 58 22.03 3.72 26.45
CA ILE A 58 23.45 4.03 26.16
C ILE A 58 24.26 4.26 27.45
N ARG A 59 25.48 3.73 27.51
CA ARG A 59 26.40 3.90 28.66
C ARG A 59 26.98 5.32 28.74
N GLU A 60 27.37 5.75 29.94
CA GLU A 60 28.19 6.97 30.11
C GLU A 60 29.51 6.81 29.34
N GLY A 61 29.91 7.84 28.60
CA GLY A 61 31.08 7.81 27.72
C GLY A 61 30.91 6.96 26.46
N GLY A 62 29.70 6.42 26.21
CA GLY A 62 29.37 5.65 25.02
C GLY A 62 29.47 6.48 23.73
N THR A 63 29.56 5.79 22.59
CA THR A 63 29.66 6.44 21.28
C THR A 63 28.29 6.51 20.62
N PHE A 64 27.91 7.71 20.17
CA PHE A 64 26.71 7.93 19.36
C PHE A 64 27.09 8.47 17.98
N VAL A 65 26.56 7.85 16.93
CA VAL A 65 26.77 8.26 15.54
C VAL A 65 25.43 8.59 14.91
N LEU A 66 25.34 9.76 14.27
CA LEU A 66 24.15 10.17 13.52
C LEU A 66 24.50 10.43 12.05
N ASN A 67 23.82 9.75 11.13
CA ASN A 67 23.84 10.11 9.72
C ASN A 67 23.00 11.39 9.53
N ALA A 68 23.66 12.53 9.35
CA ALA A 68 23.02 13.82 9.12
C ALA A 68 23.99 14.80 8.44
N SER A 69 23.43 15.65 7.58
CA SER A 69 24.16 16.74 6.93
C SER A 69 24.29 18.00 7.81
N TRP A 70 23.69 17.99 9.00
CA TRP A 70 23.55 19.17 9.86
C TRP A 70 24.90 19.69 10.38
N SER A 71 25.05 20.99 10.35
CA SER A 71 26.02 21.76 11.13
C SER A 71 25.63 21.81 12.62
N LEU A 72 26.55 22.24 13.48
CA LEU A 72 26.24 22.41 14.91
C LEU A 72 25.08 23.40 15.13
N ASP A 73 25.03 24.49 14.37
CA ASP A 73 23.97 25.49 14.45
C ASP A 73 22.61 24.92 14.04
N GLU A 74 22.57 24.10 12.97
CA GLU A 74 21.36 23.40 12.57
C GLU A 74 20.92 22.38 13.62
N MET A 75 21.87 21.63 14.21
CA MET A 75 21.59 20.67 15.27
C MET A 75 20.91 21.28 16.49
N GLU A 76 21.15 22.56 16.80
CA GLU A 76 20.44 23.22 17.91
C GLU A 76 18.93 23.24 17.71
N THR A 77 18.47 23.28 16.45
CA THR A 77 17.05 23.29 16.09
C THR A 77 16.52 21.92 15.66
N CYS A 78 17.38 21.05 15.10
CA CYS A 78 16.99 19.75 14.60
C CYS A 78 17.02 18.64 15.66
N LEU A 79 17.87 18.75 16.70
CA LEU A 79 17.93 17.77 17.79
C LEU A 79 16.98 18.15 18.93
N PRO A 80 16.11 17.23 19.40
CA PRO A 80 15.33 17.42 20.60
C PRO A 80 16.21 17.71 21.82
N ASN A 81 15.75 18.58 22.70
CA ASN A 81 16.41 18.94 23.94
C ASN A 81 16.61 17.71 24.84
N SER A 82 15.70 16.75 24.84
CA SER A 82 15.88 15.47 25.57
C SER A 82 17.11 14.69 25.10
N LEU A 83 17.33 14.65 23.79
CA LEU A 83 18.48 13.99 23.17
C LEU A 83 19.77 14.77 23.44
N LYS A 84 19.76 16.10 23.23
CA LYS A 84 20.88 17.00 23.54
C LYS A 84 21.32 16.87 25.01
N LYS A 85 20.36 16.87 25.93
CA LYS A 85 20.58 16.68 27.35
C LYS A 85 21.24 15.34 27.66
N THR A 86 20.73 14.25 27.07
CA THR A 86 21.30 12.91 27.27
C THR A 86 22.74 12.82 26.77
N ILE A 87 23.02 13.40 25.59
CA ILE A 87 24.39 13.46 25.03
C ILE A 87 25.35 14.13 26.00
N ALA A 88 24.96 15.28 26.55
CA ALA A 88 25.81 16.07 27.45
C ALA A 88 25.94 15.45 28.85
N GLU A 89 24.84 14.99 29.45
CA GLU A 89 24.84 14.39 30.80
C GLU A 89 25.64 13.11 30.86
N LYS A 90 25.53 12.25 29.84
CA LYS A 90 26.27 10.99 29.74
C LYS A 90 27.66 11.15 29.11
N LYS A 91 28.10 12.39 28.80
CA LYS A 91 29.42 12.69 28.21
C LYS A 91 29.72 11.82 26.97
N LEU A 92 28.74 11.70 26.08
CA LEU A 92 28.85 10.80 24.93
C LEU A 92 29.88 11.30 23.92
N LYS A 93 30.56 10.38 23.26
CA LYS A 93 31.36 10.69 22.07
C LYS A 93 30.41 10.77 20.88
N PHE A 94 30.07 11.99 20.47
CA PHE A 94 29.07 12.23 19.44
C PHE A 94 29.72 12.51 18.08
N TYR A 95 29.34 11.73 17.06
CA TYR A 95 29.84 11.86 15.70
C TYR A 95 28.70 12.04 14.70
N THR A 96 28.97 12.78 13.62
CA THR A 96 28.08 12.89 12.46
C THR A 96 28.78 12.62 11.15
N ILE A 97 27.99 12.18 10.17
CA ILE A 97 28.44 11.97 8.79
C ILE A 97 27.27 12.20 7.83
N ASP A 98 27.53 12.83 6.68
CA ASP A 98 26.54 12.95 5.61
C ASP A 98 26.69 11.77 4.64
N ALA A 99 26.19 10.61 5.06
CA ALA A 99 26.38 9.38 4.31
C ALA A 99 25.61 9.37 2.98
N VAL A 100 24.50 10.11 2.89
CA VAL A 100 23.70 10.24 1.67
C VAL A 100 24.51 11.00 0.61
N LYS A 101 25.06 12.16 0.97
CA LYS A 101 25.88 12.94 0.05
C LYS A 101 27.10 12.15 -0.44
N ILE A 102 27.80 11.47 0.47
CA ILE A 102 28.95 10.62 0.10
C ILE A 102 28.54 9.55 -0.92
N ALA A 103 27.40 8.88 -0.67
CA ALA A 103 26.91 7.84 -1.58
C ALA A 103 26.49 8.41 -2.95
N GLU A 104 25.85 9.59 -2.99
CA GLU A 104 25.47 10.27 -4.23
C GLU A 104 26.68 10.73 -5.04
N ASP A 105 27.63 11.41 -4.40
CA ASP A 105 28.84 11.93 -5.06
C ASP A 105 29.69 10.80 -5.69
N ILE A 106 29.63 9.58 -5.13
CA ILE A 106 30.35 8.39 -5.62
C ILE A 106 29.52 7.59 -6.65
N GLY A 107 28.23 7.88 -6.79
CA GLY A 107 27.31 7.20 -7.70
C GLY A 107 26.64 5.94 -7.13
N LEU A 108 26.72 5.71 -5.81
CA LEU A 108 25.97 4.67 -5.11
C LEU A 108 24.49 5.03 -4.91
N GLY A 109 24.08 6.23 -5.32
CA GLY A 109 22.76 6.80 -5.08
C GLY A 109 22.55 6.99 -3.57
N GLY A 110 21.35 6.69 -3.06
CA GLY A 110 21.06 6.80 -1.62
C GLY A 110 21.57 5.64 -0.74
N ARG A 111 22.51 4.80 -1.21
CA ARG A 111 22.96 3.61 -0.45
C ARG A 111 24.08 3.94 0.52
N ILE A 112 23.71 4.14 1.78
CA ILE A 112 24.64 4.53 2.87
C ILE A 112 25.31 3.36 3.60
N ASN A 113 25.00 2.11 3.24
CA ASN A 113 25.40 0.93 4.01
C ASN A 113 26.92 0.78 4.16
N MET A 114 27.69 0.97 3.08
CA MET A 114 29.16 0.92 3.16
C MET A 114 29.73 2.05 4.00
N VAL A 115 29.11 3.23 3.93
CA VAL A 115 29.55 4.40 4.70
C VAL A 115 29.37 4.14 6.20
N MET A 116 28.15 3.78 6.61
CA MET A 116 27.85 3.55 8.03
C MET A 116 28.58 2.32 8.59
N GLN A 117 28.81 1.29 7.77
CA GLN A 117 29.60 0.12 8.16
C GLN A 117 31.07 0.49 8.42
N THR A 118 31.65 1.36 7.58
CA THR A 118 33.03 1.86 7.78
C THR A 118 33.13 2.66 9.08
N VAL A 119 32.15 3.53 9.35
CA VAL A 119 32.10 4.31 10.59
C VAL A 119 31.99 3.41 11.82
N PHE A 120 31.19 2.35 11.76
CA PHE A 120 31.12 1.36 12.84
C PHE A 120 32.50 0.75 13.15
N PHE A 121 33.25 0.29 12.15
CA PHE A 121 34.58 -0.28 12.38
C PHE A 121 35.57 0.75 12.92
N LYS A 122 35.48 2.01 12.45
CA LYS A 122 36.32 3.11 12.93
C LYS A 122 36.11 3.44 14.40
N LEU A 123 34.87 3.41 14.87
CA LEU A 123 34.51 3.93 16.19
C LEU A 123 34.24 2.87 17.25
N SER A 124 33.84 1.65 16.86
CA SER A 124 33.52 0.58 17.81
C SER A 124 34.75 -0.02 18.51
N ASN A 125 35.95 0.14 17.92
CA ASN A 125 37.20 -0.46 18.38
C ASN A 125 37.12 -1.99 18.58
N VAL A 126 36.21 -2.66 17.88
CA VAL A 126 36.07 -4.13 17.91
C VAL A 126 37.29 -4.80 17.27
N LEU A 127 37.89 -4.16 16.27
CA LEU A 127 39.12 -4.58 15.59
C LEU A 127 40.06 -3.37 15.45
N PRO A 128 41.39 -3.61 15.32
CA PRO A 128 42.30 -2.59 14.80
C PRO A 128 41.80 -2.06 13.45
N ILE A 129 41.89 -0.75 13.25
CA ILE A 129 41.25 -0.10 12.10
C ILE A 129 41.82 -0.58 10.77
N ASP A 130 43.13 -0.75 10.66
CA ASP A 130 43.76 -1.16 9.40
C ASP A 130 43.32 -2.58 9.00
N ASP A 131 43.25 -3.50 9.96
CA ASP A 131 42.75 -4.87 9.76
C ASP A 131 41.26 -4.87 9.35
N ALA A 132 40.46 -4.00 9.96
CA ALA A 132 39.03 -3.88 9.67
C ALA A 132 38.78 -3.34 8.26
N ILE A 133 39.51 -2.30 7.84
CA ILE A 133 39.40 -1.73 6.48
C ILE A 133 39.87 -2.72 5.43
N HIS A 134 40.98 -3.42 5.67
CA HIS A 134 41.46 -4.46 4.77
C HIS A 134 40.41 -5.57 4.59
N SER A 135 39.92 -6.12 5.70
CA SER A 135 38.88 -7.17 5.69
C SER A 135 37.58 -6.71 5.03
N LEU A 136 37.19 -5.44 5.22
CA LEU A 136 36.00 -4.85 4.60
C LEU A 136 36.17 -4.75 3.07
N LYS A 137 37.32 -4.28 2.58
CA LYS A 137 37.60 -4.19 1.14
C LYS A 137 37.63 -5.57 0.48
N ASP A 138 38.17 -6.59 1.16
CA ASP A 138 38.14 -7.98 0.70
C ASP A 138 36.71 -8.55 0.65
N ALA A 139 35.91 -8.29 1.69
CA ALA A 139 34.51 -8.70 1.73
C ALA A 139 33.69 -8.05 0.60
N ILE A 140 33.96 -6.77 0.28
CA ILE A 140 33.37 -6.06 -0.86
C ILE A 140 33.72 -6.76 -2.17
N ALA A 141 35.00 -7.07 -2.40
CA ALA A 141 35.44 -7.75 -3.61
C ALA A 141 34.79 -9.13 -3.78
N LYS A 142 34.71 -9.91 -2.69
CA LYS A 142 34.05 -11.22 -2.68
C LYS A 142 32.54 -11.12 -2.96
N THR A 143 31.86 -10.17 -2.32
CA THR A 143 30.39 -10.04 -2.40
C THR A 143 29.94 -9.47 -3.73
N TYR A 144 30.65 -8.45 -4.23
CA TYR A 144 30.28 -7.73 -5.44
C TYR A 144 31.08 -8.16 -6.69
N GLY A 145 31.95 -9.17 -6.59
CA GLY A 145 32.70 -9.74 -7.72
C GLY A 145 31.85 -10.01 -8.96
N LYS A 146 30.65 -10.58 -8.76
CA LYS A 146 29.69 -10.89 -9.85
C LYS A 146 28.98 -9.67 -10.44
N LYS A 147 29.11 -8.48 -9.84
CA LYS A 147 28.51 -7.22 -10.29
C LYS A 147 29.46 -6.38 -11.14
N GLY A 148 30.73 -6.78 -11.24
CA GLY A 148 31.76 -6.12 -12.05
C GLY A 148 32.63 -5.15 -11.26
N GLN A 149 33.82 -4.85 -11.82
CA GLN A 149 34.88 -4.10 -11.17
C GLN A 149 34.46 -2.68 -10.77
N ASN A 150 33.71 -1.98 -11.62
CA ASN A 150 33.23 -0.62 -11.33
C ASN A 150 32.43 -0.54 -10.02
N VAL A 151 31.58 -1.54 -9.74
CA VAL A 151 30.80 -1.58 -8.49
C VAL A 151 31.71 -1.78 -7.29
N ILE A 152 32.73 -2.64 -7.40
CA ILE A 152 33.71 -2.87 -6.33
C ILE A 152 34.45 -1.57 -6.00
N GLU A 153 34.97 -0.89 -7.02
CA GLU A 153 35.72 0.37 -6.87
C GLU A 153 34.88 1.49 -6.27
N MET A 154 33.62 1.62 -6.66
CA MET A 154 32.70 2.58 -6.04
C MET A 154 32.52 2.31 -4.54
N ASN A 155 32.37 1.05 -4.14
CA ASN A 155 32.25 0.69 -2.73
C ASN A 155 33.57 0.92 -1.97
N TRP A 156 34.73 0.65 -2.58
CA TRP A 156 36.03 0.98 -1.98
C TRP A 156 36.22 2.49 -1.79
N LYS A 157 35.86 3.30 -2.80
CA LYS A 157 35.87 4.77 -2.68
C LYS A 157 34.95 5.25 -1.56
N ALA A 158 33.79 4.61 -1.37
CA ALA A 158 32.90 4.94 -0.26
C ALA A 158 33.54 4.66 1.09
N VAL A 159 34.25 3.54 1.27
CA VAL A 159 35.03 3.25 2.49
C VAL A 159 36.02 4.37 2.78
N ASP A 160 36.82 4.77 1.78
CA ASP A 160 37.85 5.80 1.96
C ASP A 160 37.24 7.18 2.26
N ALA A 161 36.20 7.57 1.52
CA ALA A 161 35.48 8.83 1.74
C ALA A 161 34.81 8.90 3.12
N SER A 162 34.38 7.77 3.67
CA SER A 162 33.74 7.70 4.99
C SER A 162 34.70 8.06 6.12
N LEU A 163 35.96 7.62 6.03
CA LEU A 163 36.98 7.93 7.02
C LEU A 163 37.32 9.43 7.03
N ALA A 164 37.31 10.06 5.86
CA ALA A 164 37.54 11.51 5.72
C ALA A 164 36.32 12.36 6.09
N GLY A 165 35.10 11.86 5.83
CA GLY A 165 33.85 12.60 6.05
C GLY A 165 33.26 12.50 7.46
N LEU A 166 33.82 11.64 8.33
CA LEU A 166 33.38 11.47 9.70
C LEU A 166 33.81 12.67 10.56
N ARG A 167 32.86 13.29 11.26
CA ARG A 167 33.11 14.48 12.09
C ARG A 167 32.76 14.20 13.54
N GLU A 168 33.68 14.49 14.45
CA GLU A 168 33.37 14.57 15.88
C GLU A 168 32.68 15.91 16.17
N VAL A 169 31.58 15.86 16.92
CA VAL A 169 30.80 17.04 17.27
C VAL A 169 31.21 17.52 18.66
N THR A 170 31.89 18.66 18.71
CA THR A 170 32.12 19.39 19.97
C THR A 170 30.85 20.15 20.34
N TYR A 171 30.00 19.56 21.19
CA TYR A 171 28.74 20.15 21.63
C TYR A 171 28.92 21.07 22.86
N PRO A 172 28.09 22.12 23.01
CA PRO A 172 28.23 23.06 24.12
C PRO A 172 27.79 22.45 25.46
N SER A 173 28.46 22.82 26.54
CA SER A 173 28.11 22.37 27.91
C SER A 173 26.69 22.77 28.33
N ALA A 174 26.14 23.82 27.71
CA ALA A 174 24.77 24.29 27.91
C ALA A 174 23.72 23.20 27.61
N TRP A 175 24.01 22.24 26.72
CA TRP A 175 23.14 21.09 26.46
C TRP A 175 22.82 20.29 27.72
N ARG A 176 23.70 20.27 28.72
CA ARG A 176 23.45 19.58 29.98
C ARG A 176 22.27 20.16 30.77
N THR A 177 21.99 21.45 30.59
CA THR A 177 20.98 22.19 31.35
C THR A 177 19.75 22.56 30.52
N VAL A 178 19.70 22.20 29.24
CA VAL A 178 18.52 22.43 28.41
C VAL A 178 17.31 21.69 28.99
N GLN A 179 16.16 22.37 28.98
CA GLN A 179 14.93 21.75 29.43
C GLN A 179 14.34 20.92 28.30
N PRO A 180 13.96 19.65 28.55
CA PRO A 180 13.22 18.86 27.58
C PRO A 180 12.00 19.63 27.07
N GLU A 181 11.65 19.43 25.79
CA GLU A 181 10.45 20.02 25.23
C GLU A 181 9.22 19.64 26.06
N LYS A 182 8.32 20.60 26.27
CA LYS A 182 7.00 20.27 26.79
C LYS A 182 6.31 19.35 25.77
N PRO A 183 5.71 18.23 26.21
CA PRO A 183 4.92 17.39 25.32
C PRO A 183 3.86 18.25 24.64
N VAL A 184 3.84 18.22 23.31
CA VAL A 184 2.78 18.91 22.55
C VAL A 184 1.52 18.07 22.67
N THR A 185 0.54 18.53 23.44
CA THR A 185 -0.79 17.91 23.47
C THR A 185 -1.43 18.13 22.11
N LYS A 186 -1.56 17.06 21.32
CA LYS A 186 -2.34 17.06 20.09
C LYS A 186 -3.76 16.62 20.42
N ASP A 187 -4.75 17.34 19.91
CA ASP A 187 -6.16 16.92 19.96
C ASP A 187 -6.35 15.72 19.02
N GLN A 188 -6.17 14.52 19.57
CA GLN A 188 -6.17 13.26 18.85
C GLN A 188 -6.94 12.20 19.67
N PRO A 189 -7.56 11.21 19.00
CA PRO A 189 -8.28 10.15 19.70
C PRO A 189 -7.41 9.43 20.74
N GLU A 190 -8.04 8.97 21.82
CA GLU A 190 -7.36 8.29 22.93
C GLU A 190 -6.53 7.09 22.46
N PHE A 191 -7.07 6.29 21.54
CA PHE A 191 -6.34 5.16 20.95
C PHE A 191 -5.01 5.60 20.30
N ILE A 192 -5.01 6.75 19.62
CA ILE A 192 -3.81 7.28 18.96
C ILE A 192 -2.76 7.64 20.01
N THR A 193 -3.15 8.43 21.01
CA THR A 193 -2.21 8.97 22.01
C THR A 193 -1.74 7.92 23.01
N LYS A 194 -2.62 7.01 23.45
CA LYS A 194 -2.34 6.02 24.51
C LYS A 194 -1.91 4.65 24.03
N VAL A 195 -2.16 4.27 22.78
CA VAL A 195 -1.83 2.93 22.25
C VAL A 195 -0.91 3.03 21.03
N MET A 196 -1.38 3.69 19.97
CA MET A 196 -0.65 3.75 18.70
C MET A 196 0.70 4.46 18.83
N CYS A 197 0.73 5.67 19.38
CA CYS A 197 1.96 6.45 19.52
C CYS A 197 3.03 5.71 20.35
N PRO A 198 2.71 5.13 21.54
CA PRO A 198 3.66 4.29 22.27
C PRO A 198 4.17 3.09 21.46
N MET A 199 3.29 2.35 20.77
CA MET A 199 3.71 1.21 19.94
C MET A 199 4.65 1.65 18.82
N LEU A 200 4.33 2.73 18.11
CA LEU A 200 5.17 3.25 17.02
C LEU A 200 6.51 3.79 17.51
N ALA A 201 6.57 4.35 18.73
CA ALA A 201 7.79 4.81 19.38
C ALA A 201 8.67 3.66 19.93
N GLN A 202 8.34 2.39 19.63
CA GLN A 202 8.99 1.19 20.17
C GLN A 202 8.83 1.02 21.69
N GLN A 203 7.73 1.53 22.23
CA GLN A 203 7.38 1.47 23.66
C GLN A 203 6.12 0.63 23.91
N GLY A 204 5.73 -0.21 22.94
CA GLY A 204 4.53 -1.05 23.01
C GLY A 204 4.55 -2.04 24.17
N ASP A 205 5.71 -2.60 24.51
CA ASP A 205 5.89 -3.52 25.65
C ASP A 205 5.60 -2.87 27.02
N LYS A 206 5.59 -1.53 27.10
CA LYS A 206 5.25 -0.78 28.33
C LYS A 206 3.74 -0.61 28.51
N LEU A 207 2.91 -0.97 27.51
CA LEU A 207 1.46 -0.87 27.61
C LEU A 207 0.88 -1.98 28.50
N PRO A 208 0.01 -1.66 29.47
CA PRO A 208 -0.65 -2.69 30.27
C PRO A 208 -1.68 -3.46 29.44
N VAL A 209 -2.05 -4.67 29.90
CA VAL A 209 -3.11 -5.49 29.26
C VAL A 209 -4.43 -4.70 29.11
N SER A 210 -4.74 -3.82 30.06
CA SER A 210 -5.94 -2.96 30.04
C SER A 210 -5.97 -1.93 28.91
N ALA A 211 -4.88 -1.73 28.17
CA ALA A 211 -4.82 -0.85 27.01
C ALA A 211 -5.51 -1.45 25.77
N PHE A 212 -5.83 -2.75 25.78
CA PHE A 212 -6.32 -3.48 24.61
C PHE A 212 -7.74 -4.00 24.82
N THR A 213 -8.49 -4.12 23.71
CA THR A 213 -9.81 -4.75 23.73
C THR A 213 -9.65 -6.28 23.78
N PRO A 214 -10.50 -7.03 24.50
CA PRO A 214 -10.38 -8.49 24.59
C PRO A 214 -10.46 -9.21 23.24
N ALA A 215 -11.21 -8.65 22.29
CA ALA A 215 -11.39 -9.21 20.95
C ALA A 215 -10.33 -8.77 19.93
N GLY A 216 -9.34 -7.95 20.33
CA GLY A 216 -8.30 -7.46 19.42
C GLY A 216 -8.84 -6.53 18.31
N ILE A 217 -9.91 -5.79 18.59
CA ILE A 217 -10.52 -4.84 17.64
C ILE A 217 -9.77 -3.50 17.71
N PHE A 218 -9.38 -3.00 16.54
CA PHE A 218 -8.69 -1.72 16.36
C PHE A 218 -9.60 -0.73 15.61
N PRO A 219 -9.54 0.57 15.93
CA PRO A 219 -10.30 1.57 15.19
C PRO A 219 -9.77 1.74 13.76
N PRO A 220 -10.63 2.11 12.79
CA PRO A 220 -10.20 2.43 11.45
C PRO A 220 -9.44 3.77 11.39
N GLY A 221 -8.71 3.98 10.28
CA GLY A 221 -8.19 5.28 9.88
C GLY A 221 -7.07 5.80 10.77
N THR A 222 -6.26 4.90 11.33
CA THR A 222 -5.16 5.30 12.23
C THR A 222 -3.91 5.72 11.46
N THR A 223 -3.70 5.22 10.23
CA THR A 223 -2.51 5.55 9.42
C THR A 223 -2.36 7.04 9.10
N LYS A 224 -3.47 7.80 9.02
CA LYS A 224 -3.44 9.25 8.77
C LYS A 224 -2.67 10.04 9.84
N TYR A 225 -2.49 9.47 11.03
CA TYR A 225 -1.73 10.07 12.13
C TYR A 225 -0.23 9.74 12.11
N GLU A 226 0.22 8.81 11.26
CA GLU A 226 1.64 8.40 11.24
C GLU A 226 2.57 9.46 10.66
N LYS A 227 2.16 10.09 9.54
CA LYS A 227 2.92 11.14 8.83
C LYS A 227 4.42 10.84 8.74
N ARG A 228 4.75 9.69 8.15
CA ARG A 228 6.06 9.04 8.28
C ARG A 228 7.22 9.86 7.71
N GLY A 229 7.01 10.58 6.62
CA GLY A 229 8.00 11.43 5.96
C GLY A 229 9.26 10.69 5.49
N VAL A 230 9.09 9.51 4.88
CA VAL A 230 10.22 8.61 4.53
C VAL A 230 10.63 8.63 3.05
N ALA A 231 9.92 9.37 2.20
CA ALA A 231 10.31 9.51 0.79
C ALA A 231 11.58 10.36 0.65
N ILE A 232 12.48 9.97 -0.27
CA ILE A 232 13.61 10.81 -0.68
C ILE A 232 13.11 11.98 -1.53
N ASN A 233 12.31 11.65 -2.55
CA ASN A 233 11.71 12.62 -3.46
C ASN A 233 10.18 12.47 -3.44
N VAL A 234 9.47 13.59 -3.61
CA VAL A 234 8.00 13.67 -3.71
C VAL A 234 7.61 14.44 -4.98
N PRO A 235 6.44 14.19 -5.57
CA PRO A 235 6.03 14.89 -6.78
C PRO A 235 5.67 16.35 -6.46
N GLU A 236 6.18 17.28 -7.25
CA GLU A 236 5.76 18.68 -7.29
C GLU A 236 4.75 18.87 -8.43
N TRP A 237 3.63 19.54 -8.15
CA TRP A 237 2.58 19.79 -9.14
C TRP A 237 2.80 21.07 -9.94
N LEU A 238 2.90 20.93 -11.26
CA LEU A 238 3.03 22.03 -12.21
C LEU A 238 1.66 22.36 -12.82
N ILE A 239 1.01 23.39 -12.25
CA ILE A 239 -0.36 23.79 -12.55
C ILE A 239 -0.64 24.03 -14.03
N ASP A 240 0.29 24.67 -14.75
CA ASP A 240 0.10 25.07 -16.15
C ASP A 240 0.11 23.88 -17.11
N LYS A 241 0.87 22.83 -16.77
CA LYS A 241 0.98 21.62 -17.58
C LYS A 241 -0.14 20.61 -17.30
N CYS A 242 -0.85 20.77 -16.18
CA CYS A 242 -1.86 19.83 -15.73
C CYS A 242 -3.15 19.89 -16.56
N ILE A 243 -3.55 18.73 -17.09
CA ILE A 243 -4.78 18.53 -17.87
C ILE A 243 -5.99 18.03 -17.04
N GLN A 244 -5.87 17.94 -15.71
CA GLN A 244 -6.96 17.56 -14.79
C GLN A 244 -7.59 16.17 -15.05
N CYS A 245 -6.77 15.18 -15.38
CA CYS A 245 -7.23 13.82 -15.70
C CYS A 245 -7.35 12.88 -14.50
N ASN A 246 -6.86 13.28 -13.33
CA ASN A 246 -6.80 12.51 -12.07
C ASN A 246 -6.07 11.15 -12.10
N GLN A 247 -5.43 10.77 -13.21
CA GLN A 247 -4.72 9.49 -13.29
C GLN A 247 -3.62 9.34 -12.24
N CYS A 248 -2.95 10.43 -11.87
CA CYS A 248 -1.92 10.43 -10.84
C CYS A 248 -2.43 9.96 -9.47
N ALA A 249 -3.67 10.32 -9.12
CA ALA A 249 -4.33 9.89 -7.89
C ALA A 249 -4.82 8.44 -7.96
N MET A 250 -5.31 8.01 -9.13
CA MET A 250 -5.75 6.62 -9.34
C MET A 250 -4.61 5.63 -9.10
N VAL A 251 -3.44 5.91 -9.67
CA VAL A 251 -2.28 5.00 -9.62
C VAL A 251 -1.47 5.12 -8.33
N CYS A 252 -1.79 6.07 -7.45
CA CYS A 252 -1.03 6.25 -6.22
C CYS A 252 -1.30 5.07 -5.27
N PRO A 253 -0.28 4.28 -4.91
CA PRO A 253 -0.46 3.11 -4.04
C PRO A 253 -0.72 3.46 -2.57
N HIS A 254 -0.60 4.73 -2.19
CA HIS A 254 -0.75 5.18 -0.80
C HIS A 254 -1.79 6.28 -0.62
N ALA A 255 -2.53 6.65 -1.66
CA ALA A 255 -3.45 7.79 -1.65
C ALA A 255 -2.78 9.13 -1.25
N ALA A 256 -1.48 9.28 -1.52
CA ALA A 256 -0.65 10.44 -1.14
C ALA A 256 -0.68 11.59 -2.16
N ILE A 257 -1.54 11.51 -3.18
CA ILE A 257 -1.80 12.57 -4.15
C ILE A 257 -3.28 12.53 -4.51
N ARG A 258 -3.99 13.65 -4.31
CA ARG A 258 -5.45 13.72 -4.42
C ARG A 258 -5.87 14.95 -5.23
N PRO A 259 -6.87 14.82 -6.11
CA PRO A 259 -7.50 15.98 -6.71
C PRO A 259 -8.46 16.62 -5.69
N VAL A 260 -8.54 17.95 -5.72
CA VAL A 260 -9.40 18.74 -4.84
C VAL A 260 -10.19 19.71 -5.71
N LEU A 261 -11.50 19.80 -5.46
CA LEU A 261 -12.37 20.81 -6.02
C LEU A 261 -12.77 21.80 -4.93
N LEU A 262 -12.50 23.08 -5.18
CA LEU A 262 -12.72 24.18 -4.23
C LEU A 262 -13.80 25.12 -4.74
N THR A 263 -14.65 25.59 -3.83
CA THR A 263 -15.54 26.72 -4.10
C THR A 263 -14.73 28.03 -4.15
N PRO A 264 -15.28 29.12 -4.70
CA PRO A 264 -14.62 30.43 -4.65
C PRO A 264 -14.26 30.88 -3.24
N GLU A 265 -15.14 30.62 -2.25
CA GLU A 265 -14.94 30.99 -0.85
C GLU A 265 -13.78 30.20 -0.20
N GLU A 266 -13.67 28.92 -0.51
CA GLU A 266 -12.58 28.09 -0.03
C GLU A 266 -11.26 28.43 -0.72
N GLN A 267 -11.29 28.84 -1.99
CA GLN A 267 -10.10 29.32 -2.65
C GLN A 267 -9.59 30.62 -2.00
N GLN A 268 -10.50 31.51 -1.56
CA GLN A 268 -10.15 32.74 -0.86
C GLN A 268 -9.58 32.52 0.55
N LYS A 269 -10.07 31.50 1.27
CA LYS A 269 -9.59 31.13 2.62
C LYS A 269 -8.31 30.30 2.60
N ALA A 270 -7.83 29.91 1.43
CA ALA A 270 -6.67 29.03 1.30
C ALA A 270 -5.36 29.71 1.77
N PRO A 271 -4.39 28.96 2.31
CA PRO A 271 -3.11 29.50 2.72
C PRO A 271 -2.36 30.21 1.58
N LYS A 272 -1.49 31.17 1.92
CA LYS A 272 -0.67 31.89 0.92
C LYS A 272 0.11 30.90 0.05
N GLY A 273 0.00 31.03 -1.27
CA GLY A 273 0.65 30.15 -2.24
C GLY A 273 -0.15 28.89 -2.61
N PHE A 274 -1.32 28.66 -2.03
CA PHE A 274 -2.21 27.57 -2.40
C PHE A 274 -2.85 27.84 -3.78
N THR A 275 -2.16 27.40 -4.83
CA THR A 275 -2.60 27.61 -6.21
C THR A 275 -3.65 26.59 -6.64
N ALA A 276 -4.65 27.03 -7.39
CA ALA A 276 -5.62 26.18 -8.06
C ALA A 276 -5.96 26.79 -9.43
N LYS A 277 -6.39 25.98 -10.39
CA LYS A 277 -6.81 26.45 -11.72
C LYS A 277 -8.29 26.17 -11.92
N LYS A 278 -8.97 26.91 -12.81
CA LYS A 278 -10.38 26.65 -13.15
C LYS A 278 -10.61 25.16 -13.46
N ALA A 279 -11.61 24.55 -12.85
CA ALA A 279 -11.97 23.16 -13.10
C ALA A 279 -12.48 22.99 -14.55
N VAL A 280 -12.06 21.90 -15.20
CA VAL A 280 -12.46 21.54 -16.57
C VAL A 280 -13.55 20.48 -16.52
N GLY A 281 -14.67 20.73 -17.20
CA GLY A 281 -15.87 19.88 -17.24
C GLY A 281 -17.12 20.72 -16.97
N LYS A 282 -18.25 20.37 -17.60
CA LYS A 282 -19.52 21.09 -17.38
C LYS A 282 -20.04 20.88 -15.95
N GLU A 283 -19.73 19.72 -15.41
CA GLU A 283 -20.18 19.24 -14.11
C GLU A 283 -19.54 20.02 -12.94
N ALA A 284 -18.33 20.57 -13.15
CA ALA A 284 -17.55 21.31 -12.16
C ALA A 284 -17.45 22.81 -12.48
N GLU A 285 -18.42 23.36 -13.21
CA GLU A 285 -18.46 24.79 -13.51
C GLU A 285 -18.49 25.64 -12.24
N GLY A 286 -17.73 26.74 -12.22
CA GLY A 286 -17.59 27.61 -11.04
C GLY A 286 -16.62 27.11 -9.97
N LEU A 287 -16.08 25.90 -10.08
CA LEU A 287 -15.10 25.35 -9.13
C LEU A 287 -13.66 25.56 -9.59
N SER A 288 -12.74 25.53 -8.62
CA SER A 288 -11.29 25.49 -8.86
C SER A 288 -10.75 24.09 -8.57
N PHE A 289 -9.77 23.65 -9.34
CA PHE A 289 -9.14 22.35 -9.28
C PHE A 289 -7.67 22.47 -8.85
N ARG A 290 -7.26 21.59 -7.94
CA ARG A 290 -5.87 21.42 -7.50
C ARG A 290 -5.52 19.94 -7.40
N ILE A 291 -4.27 19.59 -7.72
CA ILE A 291 -3.67 18.34 -7.25
C ILE A 291 -2.89 18.65 -5.97
N GLN A 292 -3.31 18.07 -4.85
CA GLN A 292 -2.60 18.18 -3.57
C GLN A 292 -1.77 16.93 -3.32
N VAL A 293 -0.51 17.14 -2.91
CA VAL A 293 0.44 16.08 -2.55
C VAL A 293 0.57 16.04 -1.04
N TYR A 294 0.48 14.83 -0.48
CA TYR A 294 0.59 14.56 0.95
C TYR A 294 2.02 14.10 1.19
N THR A 295 2.93 15.06 1.38
CA THR A 295 4.38 14.79 1.34
C THR A 295 4.84 13.87 2.46
N GLU A 296 4.19 13.94 3.63
CA GLU A 296 4.52 13.11 4.79
C GLU A 296 4.06 11.65 4.62
N ASP A 297 3.09 11.39 3.74
CA ASP A 297 2.56 10.06 3.49
C ASP A 297 3.01 9.49 2.13
N CYS A 298 3.71 10.31 1.33
CA CYS A 298 4.27 9.87 0.07
C CYS A 298 5.44 8.91 0.30
N MET A 299 5.48 7.82 -0.48
CA MET A 299 6.60 6.86 -0.48
C MET A 299 7.63 7.12 -1.60
N GLY A 300 7.45 8.20 -2.37
CA GLY A 300 8.40 8.62 -3.39
C GLY A 300 8.57 7.67 -4.57
N CYS A 301 7.60 6.79 -4.83
CA CYS A 301 7.73 5.75 -5.86
C CYS A 301 7.90 6.31 -7.28
N GLY A 302 7.31 7.47 -7.59
CA GLY A 302 7.38 8.09 -8.92
C GLY A 302 6.27 7.69 -9.90
N ASN A 303 5.44 6.68 -9.60
CA ASN A 303 4.37 6.21 -10.51
C ASN A 303 3.46 7.35 -11.03
N CYS A 304 3.07 8.28 -10.16
CA CYS A 304 2.21 9.41 -10.55
C CYS A 304 2.85 10.36 -11.56
N ALA A 305 4.16 10.62 -11.43
CA ALA A 305 4.92 11.44 -12.38
C ALA A 305 5.15 10.68 -13.69
N ASP A 306 5.47 9.39 -13.58
CA ASP A 306 5.69 8.50 -14.72
C ASP A 306 4.49 8.47 -15.66
N ILE A 307 3.30 8.17 -15.15
CA ILE A 307 2.10 8.02 -15.98
C ILE A 307 1.51 9.34 -16.46
N CYS A 308 2.03 10.49 -16.00
CA CYS A 308 1.41 11.79 -16.29
C CYS A 308 1.28 11.98 -17.82
N PRO A 309 0.05 12.06 -18.36
CA PRO A 309 -0.18 12.01 -19.82
C PRO A 309 -0.09 13.39 -20.48
N ALA A 310 0.19 14.44 -19.72
CA ALA A 310 0.39 15.77 -20.27
C ALA A 310 1.65 15.78 -21.18
N LYS A 311 1.60 16.57 -22.28
CA LYS A 311 2.70 16.68 -23.25
C LYS A 311 4.02 17.04 -22.57
N GLU A 312 3.96 17.99 -21.64
CA GLU A 312 5.00 18.27 -20.67
C GLU A 312 4.55 17.74 -19.32
N LYS A 313 5.46 17.11 -18.56
CA LYS A 313 5.10 16.47 -17.29
C LYS A 313 4.56 17.50 -16.30
N ALA A 314 3.33 17.29 -15.83
CA ALA A 314 2.69 18.12 -14.81
C ALA A 314 3.07 17.73 -13.37
N LEU A 315 3.91 16.69 -13.23
CA LEU A 315 4.43 16.21 -11.97
C LEU A 315 5.92 15.91 -12.16
N VAL A 316 6.76 16.51 -11.32
CA VAL A 316 8.21 16.32 -11.34
C VAL A 316 8.68 15.94 -9.95
N MET A 317 9.53 14.92 -9.83
CA MET A 317 10.04 14.49 -8.52
C MET A 317 11.06 15.50 -7.99
N LYS A 318 10.88 15.97 -6.76
CA LYS A 318 11.76 16.91 -6.05
C LYS A 318 12.15 16.37 -4.67
N PRO A 319 13.31 16.76 -4.11
CA PRO A 319 13.69 16.37 -2.75
C PRO A 319 12.61 16.76 -1.74
N ILE A 320 12.23 15.83 -0.85
CA ILE A 320 11.13 16.03 0.10
C ILE A 320 11.31 17.30 0.94
N ALA A 321 12.53 17.60 1.36
CA ALA A 321 12.88 18.76 2.18
C ALA A 321 12.50 20.10 1.52
N THR A 322 12.55 20.18 0.19
CA THR A 322 12.17 21.39 -0.56
C THR A 322 10.65 21.60 -0.64
N GLN A 323 9.86 20.60 -0.27
CA GLN A 323 8.41 20.57 -0.48
C GLN A 323 7.63 20.63 0.84
N MET A 324 8.15 20.06 1.93
CA MET A 324 7.42 19.89 3.20
C MET A 324 6.90 21.20 3.81
N SER A 325 7.74 22.25 3.89
CA SER A 325 7.37 23.53 4.52
C SER A 325 6.16 24.20 3.85
N THR A 326 5.95 23.91 2.57
CA THR A 326 4.85 24.46 1.77
C THR A 326 3.67 23.48 1.69
N GLN A 327 3.92 22.20 1.42
CA GLN A 327 2.86 21.23 1.17
C GLN A 327 2.15 20.76 2.45
N ILE A 328 2.80 20.75 3.62
CA ILE A 328 2.16 20.34 4.88
C ILE A 328 1.00 21.30 5.25
N PRO A 329 1.19 22.65 5.28
CA PRO A 329 0.07 23.56 5.49
C PRO A 329 -1.05 23.42 4.44
N PHE A 330 -0.70 23.17 3.18
CA PHE A 330 -1.69 22.99 2.09
C PHE A 330 -2.48 21.69 2.24
N GLN A 331 -1.82 20.62 2.68
CA GLN A 331 -2.44 19.35 3.02
C GLN A 331 -3.43 19.54 4.19
N GLN A 332 -2.99 20.16 5.29
CA GLN A 332 -3.83 20.43 6.46
C GLN A 332 -5.06 21.27 6.12
N TYR A 333 -4.93 22.22 5.17
CA TYR A 333 -6.06 22.96 4.64
C TYR A 333 -7.00 22.06 3.84
N THR A 334 -6.45 21.25 2.92
CA THR A 334 -7.20 20.32 2.07
C THR A 334 -7.99 19.29 2.88
N GLU A 335 -7.43 18.78 3.98
CA GLU A 335 -8.11 17.82 4.87
C GLU A 335 -9.35 18.41 5.56
N LYS A 336 -9.51 19.74 5.58
CA LYS A 336 -10.70 20.43 6.09
C LYS A 336 -11.75 20.71 5.01
N ILE A 337 -11.41 20.50 3.75
CA ILE A 337 -12.32 20.73 2.62
C ILE A 337 -13.16 19.46 2.40
N PRO A 338 -14.50 19.58 2.33
CA PRO A 338 -15.36 18.44 2.02
C PRO A 338 -15.01 17.81 0.68
N ALA A 339 -15.06 16.48 0.61
CA ALA A 339 -14.86 15.77 -0.64
C ALA A 339 -16.01 16.09 -1.61
N ARG A 340 -15.70 16.57 -2.82
CA ARG A 340 -16.69 16.93 -3.83
C ARG A 340 -16.49 16.14 -5.11
N SER A 341 -17.55 15.48 -5.57
CA SER A 341 -17.56 14.80 -6.87
C SER A 341 -17.54 15.77 -8.05
N GLY A 342 -18.01 17.01 -7.86
CA GLY A 342 -18.21 17.97 -8.95
C GLY A 342 -19.12 17.42 -10.04
N GLY A 343 -20.10 16.57 -9.70
CA GLY A 343 -21.06 15.98 -10.64
C GLY A 343 -20.49 14.92 -11.61
N PHE A 344 -19.19 14.60 -11.54
CA PHE A 344 -18.59 13.59 -12.42
C PHE A 344 -19.10 12.18 -12.12
N ASP A 345 -19.29 11.37 -13.16
CA ASP A 345 -19.64 9.95 -13.04
C ASP A 345 -18.53 9.18 -12.27
N PRO A 346 -18.84 8.56 -11.12
CA PRO A 346 -17.86 7.83 -10.31
C PRO A 346 -17.23 6.66 -11.06
N TYR A 347 -17.89 6.09 -12.07
CA TYR A 347 -17.35 4.96 -12.84
C TYR A 347 -16.38 5.37 -13.95
N THR A 348 -16.05 6.66 -14.05
CA THR A 348 -14.95 7.14 -14.91
C THR A 348 -13.64 7.23 -14.14
N VAL A 349 -12.52 7.16 -14.86
CA VAL A 349 -11.18 7.37 -14.26
C VAL A 349 -11.09 8.73 -13.56
N LYS A 350 -11.65 9.79 -14.14
CA LYS A 350 -11.62 11.12 -13.53
C LYS A 350 -12.55 11.22 -12.31
N GLY A 351 -13.80 10.79 -12.45
CA GLY A 351 -14.83 10.91 -11.42
C GLY A 351 -14.56 10.05 -10.19
N SER A 352 -14.06 8.81 -10.35
CA SER A 352 -13.68 7.94 -9.24
C SER A 352 -12.70 8.62 -8.27
N GLN A 353 -11.78 9.43 -8.79
CA GLN A 353 -10.73 10.06 -7.99
C GLN A 353 -11.17 11.31 -7.25
N PHE A 354 -12.35 11.84 -7.54
CA PHE A 354 -12.97 12.89 -6.72
C PHE A 354 -13.70 12.32 -5.49
N ARG A 355 -13.90 10.98 -5.44
CA ARG A 355 -14.39 10.30 -4.23
C ARG A 355 -13.24 10.12 -3.25
N GLN A 356 -13.55 10.27 -1.96
CA GLN A 356 -12.58 10.04 -0.89
C GLN A 356 -12.05 8.61 -0.95
N PRO A 357 -10.73 8.39 -1.01
CA PRO A 357 -10.16 7.07 -0.83
C PRO A 357 -10.37 6.60 0.61
N LEU A 358 -10.94 5.41 0.79
CA LEU A 358 -11.15 4.81 2.12
C LEU A 358 -10.10 3.73 2.45
N LEU A 359 -9.03 3.69 1.65
CA LEU A 359 -7.78 3.00 1.92
C LEU A 359 -6.63 3.99 1.68
N GLU A 360 -5.93 4.38 2.75
CA GLU A 360 -4.89 5.41 2.68
C GLU A 360 -3.67 5.07 3.54
N PHE A 361 -2.48 5.44 3.04
CA PHE A 361 -1.23 5.44 3.80
C PHE A 361 -0.83 4.09 4.42
N SER A 362 -1.12 2.99 3.71
CA SER A 362 -0.80 1.62 4.16
C SER A 362 0.70 1.36 4.31
N GLY A 363 1.05 0.30 5.04
CA GLY A 363 2.43 -0.18 5.21
C GLY A 363 3.05 -0.85 3.97
N ALA A 364 2.39 -0.78 2.81
CA ALA A 364 2.81 -1.43 1.58
C ALA A 364 4.11 -0.84 1.01
N CYS A 365 4.79 -1.60 0.15
CA CYS A 365 6.02 -1.17 -0.51
C CYS A 365 5.84 0.12 -1.32
N SER A 366 6.91 0.91 -1.47
CA SER A 366 6.92 2.02 -2.42
C SER A 366 6.66 1.51 -3.84
N GLY A 367 5.57 1.95 -4.46
CA GLY A 367 5.17 1.52 -5.81
C GLY A 367 4.44 0.18 -5.87
N CYS A 368 3.88 -0.30 -4.75
CA CYS A 368 3.11 -1.55 -4.67
C CYS A 368 2.04 -1.64 -5.77
N GLY A 369 1.97 -2.78 -6.48
CA GLY A 369 0.95 -3.05 -7.49
C GLY A 369 -0.42 -3.44 -6.94
N GLU A 370 -0.55 -3.79 -5.66
CA GLU A 370 -1.83 -4.27 -5.09
C GLU A 370 -2.78 -3.13 -4.70
N THR A 371 -2.28 -2.15 -3.95
CA THR A 371 -3.11 -1.13 -3.29
C THR A 371 -3.84 -0.15 -4.21
N PRO A 372 -3.37 0.21 -5.43
CA PRO A 372 -4.13 1.06 -6.33
C PRO A 372 -5.51 0.47 -6.70
N TYR A 373 -5.59 -0.86 -6.85
CA TYR A 373 -6.83 -1.56 -7.16
C TYR A 373 -7.84 -1.43 -6.01
N LEU A 374 -7.46 -1.86 -4.80
CA LEU A 374 -8.38 -1.81 -3.66
C LEU A 374 -8.75 -0.38 -3.28
N LYS A 375 -7.81 0.57 -3.35
CA LYS A 375 -8.09 2.00 -3.13
C LYS A 375 -9.22 2.46 -4.04
N THR A 376 -9.11 2.21 -5.34
CA THR A 376 -10.15 2.60 -6.32
C THR A 376 -11.49 1.92 -6.04
N ILE A 377 -11.48 0.64 -5.66
CA ILE A 377 -12.69 -0.10 -5.26
C ILE A 377 -13.34 0.53 -4.02
N THR A 378 -12.56 0.94 -3.01
CA THR A 378 -13.09 1.64 -1.83
C THR A 378 -13.68 3.01 -2.16
N GLN A 379 -13.19 3.69 -3.21
CA GLN A 379 -13.75 4.96 -3.68
C GLN A 379 -15.15 4.81 -4.31
N LEU A 380 -15.50 3.60 -4.76
CA LEU A 380 -16.79 3.31 -5.39
C LEU A 380 -17.80 2.71 -4.40
N PHE A 381 -17.35 1.79 -3.54
CA PHE A 381 -18.25 0.96 -2.73
C PHE A 381 -17.93 0.99 -1.23
N GLY A 382 -16.89 1.73 -0.83
CA GLY A 382 -16.34 1.63 0.52
C GLY A 382 -17.26 2.09 1.65
N ASP A 383 -18.29 2.89 1.35
CA ASP A 383 -19.30 3.31 2.33
C ASP A 383 -20.25 2.18 2.77
N ARG A 384 -20.29 1.08 2.03
CA ARG A 384 -21.16 -0.10 2.29
C ARG A 384 -20.43 -1.44 2.15
N MET A 385 -19.10 -1.40 2.16
CA MET A 385 -18.24 -2.55 1.92
C MET A 385 -17.92 -3.33 3.20
N ILE A 386 -17.90 -4.65 3.10
CA ILE A 386 -17.34 -5.55 4.10
C ILE A 386 -16.26 -6.40 3.42
N ILE A 387 -15.06 -6.43 3.99
CA ILE A 387 -13.87 -7.10 3.44
C ILE A 387 -13.48 -8.28 4.33
N ALA A 388 -13.58 -9.48 3.78
CA ALA A 388 -12.81 -10.64 4.23
C ALA A 388 -11.46 -10.63 3.49
N ASN A 389 -10.36 -10.60 4.23
CA ASN A 389 -9.03 -10.54 3.63
C ASN A 389 -8.18 -11.76 4.00
N ALA A 390 -7.65 -12.47 3.00
CA ALA A 390 -6.75 -13.60 3.21
C ALA A 390 -5.43 -13.12 3.81
N THR A 391 -4.78 -13.98 4.60
CA THR A 391 -3.43 -13.69 5.08
C THR A 391 -2.45 -13.59 3.91
N GLY A 392 -1.64 -12.53 3.88
CA GLY A 392 -0.71 -12.26 2.79
C GLY A 392 -0.25 -10.81 2.79
N CYS A 393 0.30 -10.31 1.68
CA CYS A 393 0.65 -8.89 1.58
C CYS A 393 -0.54 -8.00 1.95
N SER A 394 -1.73 -8.30 1.43
CA SER A 394 -2.95 -7.54 1.67
C SER A 394 -3.37 -7.47 3.13
N SER A 395 -3.16 -8.52 3.93
CA SER A 395 -3.41 -8.43 5.37
C SER A 395 -2.31 -7.69 6.12
N ILE A 396 -1.05 -7.84 5.69
CA ILE A 396 0.08 -7.15 6.33
C ILE A 396 -0.01 -5.64 6.12
N TRP A 397 -0.18 -5.16 4.89
CA TRP A 397 -0.33 -3.71 4.69
C TRP A 397 -1.73 -3.21 5.08
N GLY A 398 -2.74 -4.08 5.15
CA GLY A 398 -4.13 -3.76 5.46
C GLY A 398 -4.52 -3.78 6.94
N GLY A 399 -3.73 -4.44 7.81
CA GLY A 399 -4.11 -4.66 9.21
C GLY A 399 -2.96 -4.97 10.17
N SER A 400 -1.73 -4.48 9.92
CA SER A 400 -0.64 -4.59 10.90
C SER A 400 -0.82 -3.58 12.03
N ALA A 401 -1.22 -4.05 13.22
CA ALA A 401 -1.37 -3.20 14.40
C ALA A 401 -0.08 -2.39 14.69
N PRO A 402 -0.20 -1.11 15.11
CA PRO A 402 -1.45 -0.37 15.39
C PRO A 402 -2.04 0.38 14.19
N SER A 403 -1.52 0.14 12.99
CA SER A 403 -1.71 1.00 11.82
C SER A 403 -2.73 0.42 10.84
N VAL A 404 -3.96 0.96 10.88
CA VAL A 404 -5.11 0.54 10.09
C VAL A 404 -5.35 1.56 8.97
N PRO A 405 -5.12 1.20 7.70
CA PRO A 405 -5.25 2.12 6.56
C PRO A 405 -6.67 2.30 6.04
N PHE A 406 -7.59 1.41 6.41
CA PHE A 406 -9.00 1.54 6.07
C PHE A 406 -9.61 2.63 6.93
N THR A 407 -10.21 3.65 6.33
CA THR A 407 -10.74 4.84 7.01
C THR A 407 -12.22 5.02 6.72
N THR A 408 -12.85 6.01 7.35
CA THR A 408 -14.26 6.36 7.14
C THR A 408 -14.39 7.65 6.34
N ASN A 409 -15.52 7.80 5.66
CA ASN A 409 -15.93 9.07 5.08
C ASN A 409 -16.42 10.05 6.17
N GLU A 410 -16.82 11.26 5.74
CA GLU A 410 -17.34 12.32 6.63
C GLU A 410 -18.59 11.92 7.44
N ASN A 411 -19.34 10.92 6.98
CA ASN A 411 -20.52 10.38 7.66
C ASN A 411 -20.20 9.21 8.60
N GLY A 412 -18.91 8.86 8.77
CA GLY A 412 -18.47 7.74 9.59
C GLY A 412 -18.61 6.37 8.95
N PHE A 413 -18.93 6.28 7.65
CA PHE A 413 -19.02 5.01 6.93
C PHE A 413 -17.71 4.65 6.24
N GLY A 414 -17.30 3.39 6.32
CA GLY A 414 -16.12 2.89 5.63
C GLY A 414 -16.08 1.37 5.61
N PRO A 415 -15.05 0.77 4.96
CA PRO A 415 -14.94 -0.68 4.87
C PRO A 415 -14.81 -1.32 6.25
N ALA A 416 -15.71 -2.24 6.58
CA ALA A 416 -15.49 -3.16 7.70
C ALA A 416 -14.50 -4.22 7.24
N TRP A 417 -13.34 -4.32 7.90
CA TRP A 417 -12.24 -5.20 7.46
C TRP A 417 -11.93 -6.25 8.50
N ALA A 418 -11.74 -7.50 8.07
CA ALA A 418 -11.27 -8.58 8.91
C ALA A 418 -10.36 -9.55 8.14
N ASN A 419 -9.37 -10.11 8.84
CA ASN A 419 -8.56 -11.23 8.39
C ASN A 419 -8.81 -12.41 9.32
N SER A 420 -9.34 -13.52 8.77
CA SER A 420 -9.43 -14.80 9.46
C SER A 420 -8.09 -15.53 9.35
N LEU A 421 -7.95 -16.43 8.37
CA LEU A 421 -6.72 -17.19 8.13
C LEU A 421 -6.24 -17.01 6.67
N PHE A 422 -5.25 -17.82 6.28
CA PHE A 422 -4.73 -17.81 4.91
C PHE A 422 -5.61 -18.65 3.98
N GLU A 423 -6.10 -19.77 4.49
CA GLU A 423 -6.76 -20.85 3.77
C GLU A 423 -8.28 -20.66 3.61
N ASP A 424 -8.93 -19.92 4.51
CA ASP A 424 -10.39 -19.93 4.68
C ASP A 424 -11.09 -18.66 4.16
N ASN A 425 -10.37 -17.78 3.46
CA ASN A 425 -10.85 -16.43 3.22
C ASN A 425 -12.11 -16.35 2.34
N ALA A 426 -12.27 -17.28 1.39
CA ALA A 426 -13.47 -17.29 0.55
C ALA A 426 -14.70 -17.65 1.40
N GLU A 427 -14.55 -18.69 2.23
CA GLU A 427 -15.54 -19.21 3.15
C GLU A 427 -15.87 -18.19 4.25
N TYR A 428 -14.87 -17.45 4.71
CA TYR A 428 -15.03 -16.38 5.68
C TYR A 428 -15.87 -15.24 5.11
N GLY A 429 -15.57 -14.78 3.89
CA GLY A 429 -16.39 -13.81 3.17
C GLY A 429 -17.80 -14.33 2.88
N PHE A 430 -17.92 -15.62 2.54
CA PHE A 430 -19.21 -16.27 2.35
C PHE A 430 -20.06 -16.28 3.63
N GLY A 431 -19.45 -16.55 4.79
CA GLY A 431 -20.11 -16.45 6.08
C GLY A 431 -20.62 -15.04 6.39
N MET A 432 -19.83 -13.99 6.06
CA MET A 432 -20.28 -12.60 6.17
C MET A 432 -21.46 -12.28 5.24
N MET A 433 -21.43 -12.83 4.02
CA MET A 433 -22.53 -12.72 3.06
C MET A 433 -23.80 -13.37 3.63
N LEU A 434 -23.73 -14.62 4.09
CA LEU A 434 -24.88 -15.32 4.69
C LEU A 434 -25.46 -14.56 5.89
N ALA A 435 -24.60 -14.07 6.79
CA ALA A 435 -25.02 -13.29 7.94
C ALA A 435 -25.73 -11.99 7.52
N THR A 436 -25.19 -11.29 6.52
CA THR A 436 -25.80 -10.07 5.97
C THR A 436 -27.14 -10.37 5.32
N THR A 437 -27.24 -11.43 4.51
CA THR A 437 -28.48 -11.87 3.86
C THR A 437 -29.54 -12.19 4.91
N GLN A 438 -29.21 -12.95 5.95
CA GLN A 438 -30.13 -13.30 7.02
C GLN A 438 -30.63 -12.07 7.79
N ARG A 439 -29.74 -11.14 8.15
CA ARG A 439 -30.11 -9.89 8.85
C ARG A 439 -31.04 -9.03 7.99
N ARG A 440 -30.77 -8.95 6.68
CA ARG A 440 -31.60 -8.18 5.74
C ARG A 440 -32.95 -8.82 5.45
N ALA A 441 -33.01 -10.16 5.38
CA ALA A 441 -34.27 -10.88 5.27
C ALA A 441 -35.15 -10.62 6.51
N LYS A 442 -34.57 -10.71 7.71
CA LYS A 442 -35.29 -10.39 8.95
C LYS A 442 -35.79 -8.94 8.98
N LEU A 443 -34.97 -7.99 8.52
CA LEU A 443 -35.37 -6.59 8.39
C LEU A 443 -36.53 -6.42 7.40
N ALA A 444 -36.52 -7.13 6.28
CA ALA A 444 -37.62 -7.12 5.31
C ALA A 444 -38.93 -7.66 5.89
N ASP A 445 -38.87 -8.72 6.71
CA ASP A 445 -40.06 -9.24 7.42
C ASP A 445 -40.63 -8.19 8.38
N LEU A 446 -39.77 -7.52 9.16
CA LEU A 446 -40.18 -6.48 10.10
C LEU A 446 -40.79 -5.28 9.37
N ILE A 447 -40.17 -4.81 8.30
CA ILE A 447 -40.68 -3.72 7.46
C ILE A 447 -42.02 -4.11 6.83
N SER A 448 -42.17 -5.36 6.38
CA SER A 448 -43.44 -5.85 5.82
C SER A 448 -44.56 -5.86 6.85
N GLN A 449 -44.28 -6.29 8.08
CA GLN A 449 -45.24 -6.26 9.20
C GLN A 449 -45.62 -4.83 9.60
N ALA A 450 -44.62 -3.95 9.76
CA ALA A 450 -44.86 -2.54 10.09
C ALA A 450 -45.65 -1.81 9.00
N SER A 451 -45.38 -2.09 7.72
CA SER A 451 -46.04 -1.48 6.57
C SER A 451 -47.55 -1.74 6.52
N GLN A 452 -48.04 -2.85 7.10
CA GLN A 452 -49.48 -3.13 7.19
C GLN A 452 -50.22 -2.15 8.13
N LYS A 453 -49.54 -1.64 9.14
CA LYS A 453 -50.11 -0.75 10.17
C LYS A 453 -49.74 0.73 9.97
N THR A 454 -48.80 1.00 9.05
CA THR A 454 -48.28 2.34 8.79
C THR A 454 -49.03 2.99 7.62
N THR A 455 -49.13 4.31 7.60
CA THR A 455 -49.72 5.11 6.51
C THR A 455 -48.79 6.27 6.11
N GLY A 456 -49.12 6.95 5.01
CA GLY A 456 -48.38 8.12 4.52
C GLY A 456 -46.94 7.83 4.08
N ALA A 457 -46.07 8.81 4.23
CA ALA A 457 -44.69 8.79 3.71
C ALA A 457 -43.84 7.62 4.21
N LEU A 458 -44.03 7.18 5.46
CA LEU A 458 -43.28 6.03 5.99
C LEU A 458 -43.70 4.72 5.30
N LYS A 459 -44.99 4.56 4.95
CA LYS A 459 -45.46 3.40 4.18
C LYS A 459 -44.87 3.39 2.77
N GLU A 460 -44.79 4.55 2.13
CA GLU A 460 -44.15 4.70 0.82
C GLU A 460 -42.66 4.33 0.88
N ALA A 461 -41.94 4.80 1.90
CA ALA A 461 -40.53 4.47 2.12
C ALA A 461 -40.32 2.97 2.37
N PHE A 462 -41.16 2.33 3.21
CA PHE A 462 -41.14 0.88 3.42
C PHE A 462 -41.40 0.10 2.12
N THR A 463 -42.42 0.49 1.36
CA THR A 463 -42.77 -0.18 0.09
C THR A 463 -41.64 -0.03 -0.93
N GLY A 464 -41.10 1.18 -1.07
CA GLY A 464 -39.97 1.46 -1.97
C GLY A 464 -38.73 0.68 -1.59
N TRP A 465 -38.44 0.56 -0.28
CA TRP A 465 -37.31 -0.24 0.19
C TRP A 465 -37.50 -1.73 -0.10
N LEU A 466 -38.66 -2.31 0.21
CA LEU A 466 -38.92 -3.75 -0.04
C LEU A 466 -38.78 -4.11 -1.52
N GLN A 467 -39.26 -3.25 -2.42
CA GLN A 467 -39.15 -3.46 -3.87
C GLN A 467 -37.72 -3.33 -4.41
N ASN A 468 -36.82 -2.67 -3.68
CA ASN A 468 -35.50 -2.30 -4.18
C ASN A 468 -34.37 -2.64 -3.18
N MET A 469 -34.58 -3.55 -2.24
CA MET A 469 -33.60 -3.86 -1.20
C MET A 469 -32.29 -4.45 -1.77
N HIS A 470 -32.33 -5.03 -2.97
CA HIS A 470 -31.15 -5.55 -3.67
C HIS A 470 -30.46 -4.55 -4.61
N ASP A 471 -31.01 -3.34 -4.75
CA ASP A 471 -30.40 -2.22 -5.48
C ASP A 471 -29.63 -1.31 -4.51
N ALA A 472 -28.35 -1.07 -4.76
CA ALA A 472 -27.50 -0.31 -3.85
C ALA A 472 -27.97 1.14 -3.63
N GLU A 473 -28.28 1.86 -4.71
CA GLU A 473 -28.66 3.28 -4.66
C GLU A 473 -30.07 3.44 -4.09
N LYS A 474 -31.02 2.64 -4.57
CA LYS A 474 -32.42 2.73 -4.13
C LYS A 474 -32.61 2.23 -2.70
N SER A 475 -31.94 1.13 -2.30
CA SER A 475 -32.02 0.68 -0.90
C SER A 475 -31.45 1.72 0.07
N LYS A 476 -30.41 2.46 -0.34
CA LYS A 476 -29.92 3.61 0.43
C LYS A 476 -30.92 4.74 0.45
N GLN A 477 -31.46 5.16 -0.69
CA GLN A 477 -32.43 6.25 -0.78
C GLN A 477 -33.64 6.02 0.14
N TYR A 478 -34.32 4.88 0.00
CA TYR A 478 -35.48 4.57 0.84
C TYR A 478 -35.08 4.28 2.28
N GLY A 479 -33.90 3.69 2.50
CA GLY A 479 -33.33 3.49 3.84
C GLY A 479 -33.09 4.80 4.59
N ASP A 480 -32.58 5.82 3.92
CA ASP A 480 -32.37 7.16 4.50
C ASP A 480 -33.70 7.83 4.85
N GLN A 481 -34.74 7.65 4.03
CA GLN A 481 -36.09 8.11 4.35
C GLN A 481 -36.65 7.40 5.59
N ILE A 482 -36.53 6.06 5.66
CA ILE A 482 -36.93 5.27 6.83
C ILE A 482 -36.22 5.78 8.09
N LYS A 483 -34.89 5.95 8.04
CA LYS A 483 -34.12 6.48 9.18
C LYS A 483 -34.64 7.86 9.61
N SER A 484 -34.88 8.78 8.68
CA SER A 484 -35.36 10.12 9.01
C SER A 484 -36.73 10.12 9.70
N HIS A 485 -37.63 9.20 9.31
CA HIS A 485 -38.93 9.04 9.97
C HIS A 485 -38.79 8.41 11.36
N LEU A 486 -38.01 7.33 11.48
CA LEU A 486 -37.90 6.58 12.72
C LEU A 486 -37.05 7.28 13.77
N GLU A 487 -36.08 8.13 13.40
CA GLU A 487 -35.25 8.88 14.35
C GLU A 487 -36.08 9.64 15.41
N LYS A 488 -37.27 10.12 15.02
CA LYS A 488 -38.16 10.90 15.89
C LYS A 488 -39.22 10.05 16.62
N ASP A 489 -39.65 8.93 16.03
CA ASP A 489 -40.70 8.09 16.61
C ASP A 489 -40.57 6.62 16.16
N HIS A 490 -39.99 5.80 17.05
CA HIS A 490 -39.83 4.35 16.89
C HIS A 490 -40.19 3.60 18.18
N ARG A 491 -41.10 4.15 19.00
CA ARG A 491 -41.44 3.58 20.32
C ARG A 491 -42.23 2.28 20.26
N GLU A 492 -42.90 2.03 19.14
CA GLU A 492 -43.55 0.73 18.89
C GLU A 492 -42.48 -0.34 18.66
N GLU A 493 -42.68 -1.53 19.22
CA GLU A 493 -41.68 -2.60 19.27
C GLU A 493 -41.12 -2.97 17.88
N THR A 494 -41.98 -3.13 16.87
CA THR A 494 -41.56 -3.46 15.50
C THR A 494 -40.73 -2.34 14.89
N LEU A 495 -41.15 -1.08 15.05
CA LEU A 495 -40.39 0.09 14.59
C LEU A 495 -39.05 0.22 15.31
N ASN A 496 -38.98 -0.09 16.60
CA ASN A 496 -37.74 -0.12 17.37
C ASN A 496 -36.78 -1.19 16.82
N GLN A 497 -37.28 -2.40 16.52
CA GLN A 497 -36.46 -3.46 15.93
C GLN A 497 -35.92 -3.09 14.53
N ILE A 498 -36.73 -2.38 13.72
CA ILE A 498 -36.29 -1.82 12.44
C ILE A 498 -35.19 -0.78 12.66
N TRP A 499 -35.37 0.11 13.64
CA TRP A 499 -34.39 1.13 13.99
C TRP A 499 -33.06 0.53 14.47
N GLU A 500 -33.08 -0.48 15.32
CA GLU A 500 -31.86 -1.17 15.76
C GLU A 500 -31.14 -1.93 14.63
N SER A 501 -31.87 -2.29 13.57
CA SER A 501 -31.33 -2.93 12.36
C SER A 501 -31.05 -1.94 11.21
N ARG A 502 -31.07 -0.63 11.46
CA ARG A 502 -30.94 0.42 10.44
C ARG A 502 -29.64 0.38 9.65
N ASP A 503 -28.58 -0.20 10.22
CA ASP A 503 -27.31 -0.43 9.54
C ASP A 503 -27.48 -1.32 8.30
N MET A 504 -28.53 -2.16 8.25
CA MET A 504 -28.82 -3.11 7.17
C MET A 504 -29.78 -2.59 6.09
N LEU A 505 -30.26 -1.34 6.21
CA LEU A 505 -31.14 -0.75 5.19
C LEU A 505 -30.44 -0.65 3.82
N THR A 506 -29.25 -0.06 3.78
CA THR A 506 -28.43 -0.01 2.54
C THR A 506 -27.81 -1.37 2.22
N LYS A 507 -27.94 -1.84 0.97
CA LYS A 507 -27.28 -3.07 0.48
C LYS A 507 -25.78 -3.03 0.77
N LYS A 508 -25.24 -4.11 1.33
CA LYS A 508 -23.79 -4.25 1.55
C LYS A 508 -23.13 -4.87 0.34
N SER A 509 -21.87 -4.53 0.14
CA SER A 509 -20.99 -5.10 -0.88
C SER A 509 -19.97 -5.99 -0.18
N ILE A 510 -20.06 -7.31 -0.37
CA ILE A 510 -19.15 -8.27 0.29
C ILE A 510 -17.97 -8.55 -0.63
N TRP A 511 -16.75 -8.41 -0.10
CA TRP A 511 -15.50 -8.58 -0.84
C TRP A 511 -14.58 -9.57 -0.13
N SER A 512 -14.16 -10.62 -0.84
CA SER A 512 -13.07 -11.51 -0.43
C SER A 512 -11.79 -11.13 -1.18
N CYS A 513 -10.82 -10.57 -0.48
CA CYS A 513 -9.58 -10.05 -1.05
C CYS A 513 -8.39 -10.94 -0.67
N GLY A 514 -7.49 -11.25 -1.61
CA GLY A 514 -6.28 -12.00 -1.30
C GLY A 514 -5.29 -12.10 -2.44
N GLY A 515 -4.09 -12.60 -2.16
CA GLY A 515 -3.04 -12.77 -3.17
C GLY A 515 -3.19 -14.07 -3.98
N ASP A 516 -2.33 -14.26 -4.98
CA ASP A 516 -2.33 -15.47 -5.80
C ASP A 516 -2.06 -16.75 -5.00
N GLY A 517 -1.20 -16.70 -3.97
CA GLY A 517 -0.95 -17.87 -3.12
C GLY A 517 -2.17 -18.36 -2.33
N TRP A 518 -3.13 -17.48 -2.05
CA TRP A 518 -4.42 -17.90 -1.49
C TRP A 518 -5.28 -18.52 -2.59
N ALA A 519 -5.58 -17.73 -3.64
CA ALA A 519 -6.60 -18.08 -4.62
C ALA A 519 -6.23 -19.26 -5.52
N TYR A 520 -4.94 -19.43 -5.83
CA TYR A 520 -4.48 -20.49 -6.73
C TYR A 520 -4.10 -21.76 -5.97
N ASP A 521 -3.61 -21.63 -4.73
CA ASP A 521 -3.03 -22.70 -3.94
C ASP A 521 -3.87 -23.07 -2.72
N ILE A 522 -3.60 -22.49 -1.55
CA ILE A 522 -4.09 -23.03 -0.26
C ILE A 522 -5.61 -22.86 -0.07
N GLY A 523 -6.16 -21.72 -0.51
CA GLY A 523 -7.59 -21.42 -0.40
C GLY A 523 -8.37 -21.68 -1.67
N TYR A 524 -7.76 -22.32 -2.68
CA TYR A 524 -8.44 -22.57 -3.95
C TYR A 524 -9.67 -23.47 -3.80
N GLY A 525 -9.61 -24.50 -2.96
CA GLY A 525 -10.76 -25.39 -2.72
C GLY A 525 -11.97 -24.63 -2.15
N GLY A 526 -11.71 -23.74 -1.19
CA GLY A 526 -12.70 -22.83 -0.63
C GLY A 526 -13.25 -21.84 -1.65
N LEU A 527 -12.37 -21.20 -2.42
CA LEU A 527 -12.75 -20.27 -3.48
C LEU A 527 -13.64 -20.94 -4.52
N ASP A 528 -13.24 -22.10 -5.02
CA ASP A 528 -14.01 -22.89 -5.98
C ASP A 528 -15.40 -23.24 -5.46
N HIS A 529 -15.48 -23.68 -4.20
CA HIS A 529 -16.75 -23.98 -3.55
C HIS A 529 -17.65 -22.75 -3.41
N VAL A 530 -17.10 -21.61 -2.99
CA VAL A 530 -17.86 -20.37 -2.78
C VAL A 530 -18.39 -19.80 -4.09
N VAL A 531 -17.60 -19.81 -5.17
CA VAL A 531 -18.14 -19.40 -6.47
C VAL A 531 -19.19 -20.37 -6.99
N ALA A 532 -19.08 -21.67 -6.68
CA ALA A 532 -20.10 -22.66 -7.06
C ALA A 532 -21.43 -22.51 -6.30
N MET A 533 -21.46 -21.81 -5.15
CA MET A 533 -22.69 -21.55 -4.40
C MET A 533 -23.59 -20.49 -5.05
N ASN A 534 -23.08 -19.78 -6.07
CA ASN A 534 -23.86 -18.81 -6.86
C ASN A 534 -24.50 -17.69 -6.02
N GLU A 535 -23.81 -17.22 -4.98
CA GLU A 535 -24.27 -16.12 -4.12
C GLU A 535 -23.57 -14.79 -4.50
N ASP A 536 -24.19 -13.66 -4.13
CA ASP A 536 -23.69 -12.30 -4.43
C ASP A 536 -22.46 -11.95 -3.57
N ILE A 537 -21.28 -12.34 -4.05
CA ILE A 537 -19.98 -12.08 -3.43
C ILE A 537 -18.94 -11.70 -4.48
N ASN A 538 -18.15 -10.67 -4.18
CA ASN A 538 -17.05 -10.22 -5.02
C ASN A 538 -15.72 -10.78 -4.50
N ILE A 539 -14.89 -11.33 -5.38
CA ILE A 539 -13.59 -11.88 -5.07
C ILE A 539 -12.53 -11.11 -5.85
N LEU A 540 -11.55 -10.54 -5.14
CA LEU A 540 -10.43 -9.82 -5.73
C LEU A 540 -9.12 -10.55 -5.44
N VAL A 541 -8.46 -10.99 -6.51
CA VAL A 541 -7.16 -11.64 -6.46
C VAL A 541 -6.08 -10.67 -6.93
N PHE A 542 -5.17 -10.31 -6.03
CA PHE A 542 -3.94 -9.60 -6.36
C PHE A 542 -2.89 -10.60 -6.86
N ASP A 543 -2.80 -10.76 -8.17
CA ASP A 543 -1.92 -11.75 -8.77
C ASP A 543 -0.51 -11.18 -8.93
N THR A 544 0.31 -11.45 -7.91
CA THR A 544 1.74 -11.15 -7.92
C THR A 544 2.56 -12.31 -8.50
N GLU A 545 1.92 -13.42 -8.85
CA GLU A 545 2.54 -14.61 -9.42
C GLU A 545 3.61 -15.29 -8.54
N LEU A 546 3.61 -15.02 -7.24
CA LEU A 546 4.50 -15.59 -6.22
C LEU A 546 3.98 -15.27 -4.82
N TYR A 547 4.49 -15.96 -3.81
CA TYR A 547 4.13 -15.64 -2.42
C TYR A 547 4.95 -14.43 -1.95
N SER A 548 4.44 -13.24 -2.25
CA SER A 548 5.17 -11.97 -2.04
C SER A 548 5.54 -11.75 -0.58
N ASN A 549 4.63 -12.07 0.34
CA ASN A 549 4.82 -11.77 1.76
C ASN A 549 5.96 -12.57 2.41
N THR A 550 6.06 -13.85 2.11
CA THR A 550 7.00 -14.79 2.74
C THR A 550 8.34 -14.87 2.02
N GLY A 551 8.59 -13.94 1.09
CA GLY A 551 9.89 -13.75 0.45
C GLY A 551 10.03 -14.38 -0.94
N GLY A 552 8.91 -14.55 -1.68
CA GLY A 552 8.92 -14.91 -3.10
C GLY A 552 9.07 -16.40 -3.39
N GLN A 553 8.26 -17.22 -2.75
CA GLN A 553 8.09 -18.64 -3.09
C GLN A 553 7.25 -18.81 -4.35
N SER A 554 7.51 -19.88 -5.10
CA SER A 554 6.67 -20.28 -6.23
C SER A 554 5.24 -20.57 -5.78
N SER A 555 4.27 -20.12 -6.58
CA SER A 555 2.84 -20.45 -6.49
C SER A 555 2.39 -21.23 -7.74
N LYS A 556 1.15 -21.74 -7.75
CA LYS A 556 0.55 -22.22 -9.01
C LYS A 556 0.27 -21.08 -10.01
N ALA A 557 0.27 -19.83 -9.55
CA ALA A 557 0.19 -18.66 -10.39
C ALA A 557 1.54 -18.26 -11.01
N THR A 558 2.67 -18.78 -10.51
CA THR A 558 4.00 -18.51 -11.08
C THR A 558 4.09 -19.02 -12.53
N PRO A 559 4.54 -18.19 -13.49
CA PRO A 559 4.72 -18.56 -14.89
C PRO A 559 5.98 -19.39 -15.17
N VAL A 560 6.01 -20.01 -16.36
CA VAL A 560 7.15 -20.78 -16.86
C VAL A 560 8.38 -19.88 -16.96
N GLY A 561 9.55 -20.38 -16.55
CA GLY A 561 10.82 -19.66 -16.66
C GLY A 561 11.06 -18.61 -15.56
N SER A 562 10.05 -18.30 -14.74
CA SER A 562 10.22 -17.40 -13.60
C SER A 562 11.00 -18.09 -12.47
N ILE A 563 12.04 -17.43 -11.97
CA ILE A 563 12.77 -17.83 -10.77
C ILE A 563 12.00 -17.39 -9.53
N ALA A 564 11.80 -18.33 -8.61
CA ALA A 564 11.28 -18.11 -7.27
C ALA A 564 11.93 -19.13 -6.31
N LYS A 565 11.74 -18.99 -4.99
CA LYS A 565 12.11 -20.08 -4.07
C LYS A 565 11.28 -21.32 -4.39
N PHE A 566 11.90 -22.50 -4.36
CA PHE A 566 11.35 -23.77 -4.85
C PHE A 566 11.20 -23.86 -6.38
N ALA A 567 11.73 -22.88 -7.12
CA ALA A 567 11.77 -22.83 -8.58
C ALA A 567 13.05 -22.13 -9.07
N GLU A 568 14.19 -22.43 -8.46
CA GLU A 568 15.46 -21.70 -8.64
C GLU A 568 16.02 -21.81 -10.07
N SER A 569 15.72 -22.90 -10.77
CA SER A 569 16.08 -23.11 -12.18
C SER A 569 14.98 -22.66 -13.16
N GLY A 570 14.07 -21.80 -12.71
CA GLY A 570 12.89 -21.40 -13.46
C GLY A 570 11.78 -22.44 -13.36
N LYS A 571 10.54 -21.99 -13.12
CA LYS A 571 9.39 -22.91 -13.04
C LYS A 571 9.16 -23.63 -14.37
N LYS A 572 8.92 -24.94 -14.29
CA LYS A 572 8.79 -25.83 -15.46
C LYS A 572 7.35 -25.97 -15.97
N THR A 573 6.38 -25.70 -15.11
CA THR A 573 4.95 -25.86 -15.41
C THR A 573 4.29 -24.53 -15.72
N LYS A 574 3.28 -24.54 -16.60
CA LYS A 574 2.49 -23.35 -16.91
C LYS A 574 1.78 -22.77 -15.69
N LYS A 575 1.49 -21.48 -15.76
CA LYS A 575 0.58 -20.81 -14.83
C LYS A 575 -0.78 -21.53 -14.86
N LYS A 576 -1.34 -21.84 -13.69
CA LYS A 576 -2.72 -22.35 -13.58
C LYS A 576 -3.67 -21.26 -14.09
N ASP A 577 -4.62 -21.63 -14.94
CA ASP A 577 -5.56 -20.65 -15.50
C ASP A 577 -6.82 -20.58 -14.64
N LEU A 578 -6.76 -19.82 -13.54
CA LEU A 578 -7.85 -19.70 -12.57
C LEU A 578 -9.11 -19.12 -13.21
N GLY A 579 -8.96 -18.10 -14.05
CA GLY A 579 -10.11 -17.47 -14.71
C GLY A 579 -10.81 -18.42 -15.67
N LEU A 580 -10.07 -19.21 -16.46
CA LEU A 580 -10.68 -20.23 -17.31
C LEU A 580 -11.41 -21.31 -16.52
N ILE A 581 -10.89 -21.72 -15.36
CA ILE A 581 -11.56 -22.68 -14.49
C ILE A 581 -12.87 -22.09 -13.94
N ALA A 582 -12.85 -20.87 -13.43
CA ALA A 582 -14.06 -20.20 -12.93
C ALA A 582 -15.11 -19.98 -14.03
N MET A 583 -14.69 -19.64 -15.25
CA MET A 583 -15.60 -19.48 -16.40
C MET A 583 -16.33 -20.78 -16.76
N SER A 584 -15.80 -21.95 -16.39
CA SER A 584 -16.44 -23.24 -16.71
C SER A 584 -17.80 -23.46 -16.03
N TYR A 585 -18.07 -22.76 -14.93
CA TYR A 585 -19.38 -22.78 -14.26
C TYR A 585 -20.49 -22.11 -15.10
N GLY A 586 -20.12 -21.16 -15.97
CA GLY A 586 -21.07 -20.45 -16.83
C GLY A 586 -21.82 -19.29 -16.16
N TYR A 587 -22.02 -19.34 -14.84
CA TYR A 587 -22.73 -18.33 -14.03
C TYR A 587 -21.82 -17.50 -13.12
N VAL A 588 -20.50 -17.62 -13.24
CA VAL A 588 -19.55 -16.79 -12.47
C VAL A 588 -19.12 -15.63 -13.36
N TYR A 589 -19.25 -14.39 -12.88
CA TYR A 589 -18.63 -13.25 -13.57
C TYR A 589 -17.11 -13.33 -13.38
N VAL A 590 -16.33 -13.26 -14.45
CA VAL A 590 -14.85 -13.37 -14.37
C VAL A 590 -14.19 -12.25 -15.16
N ALA A 591 -13.25 -11.53 -14.55
CA ALA A 591 -12.47 -10.52 -15.26
C ALA A 591 -10.98 -10.63 -14.95
N SER A 592 -10.15 -10.46 -15.98
CA SER A 592 -8.72 -10.23 -15.83
C SER A 592 -8.38 -8.78 -16.15
N VAL A 593 -7.70 -8.11 -15.23
CA VAL A 593 -7.48 -6.65 -15.27
C VAL A 593 -6.00 -6.30 -15.06
N ALA A 594 -5.57 -5.19 -15.66
CA ALA A 594 -4.28 -4.56 -15.40
C ALA A 594 -4.45 -3.03 -15.53
N MET A 595 -4.37 -2.31 -14.41
CA MET A 595 -4.67 -0.88 -14.31
C MET A 595 -3.76 -0.02 -15.22
N GLY A 596 -2.47 -0.36 -15.26
CA GLY A 596 -1.47 0.33 -16.06
C GLY A 596 -1.70 0.15 -17.56
N ALA A 597 -2.23 -1.00 -17.97
CA ALA A 597 -2.60 -1.26 -19.36
C ALA A 597 -3.88 -0.54 -19.77
N ASN A 598 -4.96 -0.68 -19.00
CA ASN A 598 -6.24 -0.07 -19.35
C ASN A 598 -7.11 0.25 -18.12
N LYS A 599 -7.00 1.50 -17.65
CA LYS A 599 -7.78 2.03 -16.52
C LYS A 599 -9.29 1.99 -16.76
N ASN A 600 -9.74 2.20 -18.00
CA ASN A 600 -11.16 2.17 -18.33
C ASN A 600 -11.72 0.74 -18.30
N GLN A 601 -10.94 -0.24 -18.77
CA GLN A 601 -11.32 -1.65 -18.67
C GLN A 601 -11.41 -2.10 -17.21
N PHE A 602 -10.47 -1.66 -16.36
CA PHE A 602 -10.58 -1.92 -14.91
C PHE A 602 -11.85 -1.30 -14.30
N MET A 603 -12.14 -0.03 -14.59
CA MET A 603 -13.37 0.63 -14.11
C MET A 603 -14.65 -0.05 -14.60
N LYS A 604 -14.65 -0.54 -15.85
CA LYS A 604 -15.76 -1.30 -16.42
C LYS A 604 -15.93 -2.64 -15.70
N ALA A 605 -14.84 -3.38 -15.52
CA ALA A 605 -14.85 -4.70 -14.89
C ALA A 605 -15.35 -4.65 -13.43
N ILE A 606 -14.92 -3.67 -12.63
CA ILE A 606 -15.38 -3.55 -11.23
C ILE A 606 -16.84 -3.12 -11.12
N LYS A 607 -17.33 -2.28 -12.06
CA LYS A 607 -18.75 -1.91 -12.11
C LYS A 607 -19.61 -3.12 -12.48
N GLU A 608 -19.19 -3.88 -13.48
CA GLU A 608 -19.92 -5.06 -13.94
C GLU A 608 -19.92 -6.17 -12.89
N ALA A 609 -18.79 -6.43 -12.25
CA ALA A 609 -18.65 -7.41 -11.17
C ALA A 609 -19.56 -7.09 -9.97
N GLU A 610 -19.52 -5.85 -9.45
CA GLU A 610 -20.27 -5.51 -8.24
C GLU A 610 -21.79 -5.42 -8.49
N SER A 611 -22.20 -5.11 -9.73
CA SER A 611 -23.62 -5.10 -10.12
C SER A 611 -24.16 -6.48 -10.51
N TYR A 612 -23.30 -7.49 -10.62
CA TYR A 612 -23.72 -8.85 -10.93
C TYR A 612 -24.35 -9.49 -9.68
N HIS A 613 -25.56 -10.02 -9.82
CA HIS A 613 -26.28 -10.68 -8.72
C HIS A 613 -25.85 -12.15 -8.63
N GLY A 614 -24.59 -12.35 -8.28
CA GLY A 614 -23.95 -13.67 -8.23
C GLY A 614 -22.45 -13.53 -7.94
N PRO A 615 -21.70 -14.62 -8.06
CA PRO A 615 -20.29 -14.63 -7.71
C PRO A 615 -19.47 -13.93 -8.79
N SER A 616 -18.58 -13.04 -8.35
CA SER A 616 -17.69 -12.26 -9.22
C SER A 616 -16.23 -12.52 -8.86
N LEU A 617 -15.40 -12.85 -9.85
CA LEU A 617 -13.96 -13.05 -9.69
C LEU A 617 -13.17 -12.05 -10.54
N ILE A 618 -12.39 -11.20 -9.88
CA ILE A 618 -11.49 -10.24 -10.53
C ILE A 618 -10.04 -10.65 -10.23
N ILE A 619 -9.26 -10.91 -11.28
CA ILE A 619 -7.84 -11.25 -11.20
C ILE A 619 -7.04 -10.06 -11.71
N ALA A 620 -6.36 -9.36 -10.80
CA ALA A 620 -5.61 -8.14 -11.09
C ALA A 620 -4.10 -8.41 -11.13
N TYR A 621 -3.43 -8.07 -12.24
CA TYR A 621 -1.97 -8.14 -12.30
C TYR A 621 -1.35 -7.12 -11.36
N ALA A 622 -0.57 -7.59 -10.37
CA ALA A 622 0.00 -6.76 -9.33
C ALA A 622 1.54 -6.85 -9.35
N PRO A 623 2.24 -5.90 -10.02
CA PRO A 623 3.70 -5.92 -10.02
C PRO A 623 4.28 -5.77 -8.61
N CYS A 624 5.35 -6.50 -8.33
CA CYS A 624 5.91 -6.66 -7.00
C CYS A 624 7.44 -6.47 -7.00
N ILE A 625 7.99 -6.04 -5.87
CA ILE A 625 9.45 -5.96 -5.66
C ILE A 625 10.15 -7.31 -5.92
N ASN A 626 9.46 -8.43 -5.70
CA ASN A 626 9.97 -9.77 -5.95
C ASN A 626 10.10 -10.11 -7.45
N HIS A 627 9.43 -9.38 -8.35
CA HIS A 627 9.70 -9.50 -9.79
C HIS A 627 11.08 -8.94 -10.14
N GLY A 628 11.56 -7.98 -9.34
CA GLY A 628 12.80 -7.27 -9.59
C GLY A 628 12.74 -6.50 -10.91
N ILE A 629 11.72 -5.65 -11.06
CA ILE A 629 11.56 -4.76 -12.22
C ILE A 629 12.81 -3.88 -12.33
N LYS A 630 13.59 -4.03 -13.41
CA LYS A 630 14.88 -3.35 -13.57
C LYS A 630 14.73 -1.83 -13.64
N ALA A 631 13.63 -1.35 -14.20
CA ALA A 631 13.29 0.07 -14.26
C ALA A 631 12.80 0.64 -12.91
N GLY A 632 12.63 -0.22 -11.89
CA GLY A 632 12.19 0.12 -10.55
C GLY A 632 10.67 0.17 -10.38
N MET A 633 10.22 0.16 -9.13
CA MET A 633 8.78 0.21 -8.78
C MET A 633 8.11 1.56 -9.09
N GLY A 634 8.85 2.55 -9.60
CA GLY A 634 8.27 3.75 -10.19
C GLY A 634 7.65 3.54 -11.56
N LYS A 635 7.90 2.38 -12.16
CA LYS A 635 7.38 1.95 -13.46
C LYS A 635 6.35 0.83 -13.35
N THR A 636 5.74 0.63 -12.17
CA THR A 636 4.73 -0.43 -11.94
C THR A 636 3.62 -0.38 -12.99
N GLN A 637 3.08 0.80 -13.28
CA GLN A 637 2.01 0.97 -14.27
C GLN A 637 2.48 0.74 -15.72
N GLU A 638 3.72 1.13 -16.04
CA GLU A 638 4.33 0.84 -17.35
C GLU A 638 4.55 -0.67 -17.50
N GLU A 639 4.98 -1.36 -16.44
CA GLU A 639 5.19 -2.81 -16.45
C GLU A 639 3.87 -3.58 -16.67
N GLU A 640 2.78 -3.15 -16.03
CA GLU A 640 1.44 -3.69 -16.30
C GLU A 640 1.03 -3.50 -17.77
N LYS A 641 1.33 -2.33 -18.35
CA LYS A 641 1.06 -2.05 -19.76
C LYS A 641 1.88 -2.97 -20.68
N ARG A 642 3.18 -3.12 -20.43
CA ARG A 642 4.09 -4.00 -21.19
C ARG A 642 3.68 -5.47 -21.07
N ALA A 643 3.21 -5.90 -19.91
CA ALA A 643 2.68 -7.25 -19.70
C ALA A 643 1.47 -7.54 -20.62
N VAL A 644 0.56 -6.58 -20.78
CA VAL A 644 -0.60 -6.75 -21.68
C VAL A 644 -0.21 -6.63 -23.15
N GLU A 645 0.57 -5.63 -23.52
CA GLU A 645 0.99 -5.40 -24.93
C GLU A 645 1.81 -6.58 -25.49
N SER A 646 2.64 -7.20 -24.67
CA SER A 646 3.39 -8.42 -25.03
C SER A 646 2.55 -9.69 -25.07
N GLY A 647 1.29 -9.65 -24.61
CA GLY A 647 0.40 -10.81 -24.46
C GLY A 647 0.62 -11.64 -23.20
N TYR A 648 1.62 -11.31 -22.39
CA TYR A 648 1.95 -12.02 -21.15
C TYR A 648 0.76 -12.06 -20.17
N TRP A 649 0.03 -10.95 -20.07
CA TRP A 649 -1.19 -10.84 -19.26
C TRP A 649 -2.40 -10.51 -20.16
N PRO A 650 -3.40 -11.40 -20.30
CA PRO A 650 -4.58 -11.11 -21.10
C PRO A 650 -5.56 -10.21 -20.34
N LEU A 651 -6.26 -9.31 -21.04
CA LEU A 651 -7.43 -8.63 -20.50
C LEU A 651 -8.70 -9.22 -21.09
N TYR A 652 -9.64 -9.62 -20.25
CA TYR A 652 -10.93 -10.15 -20.66
C TYR A 652 -11.99 -9.96 -19.58
N ARG A 653 -13.24 -10.08 -19.98
CA ARG A 653 -14.41 -10.15 -19.10
C ARG A 653 -15.32 -11.27 -19.59
N TYR A 654 -15.86 -12.03 -18.65
CA TYR A 654 -16.90 -13.02 -18.85
C TYR A 654 -18.11 -12.58 -18.03
N ASP A 655 -19.18 -12.18 -18.70
CA ASP A 655 -20.41 -11.70 -18.08
C ASP A 655 -21.57 -12.66 -18.41
N PRO A 656 -22.01 -13.49 -17.43
CA PRO A 656 -23.12 -14.42 -17.60
C PRO A 656 -24.42 -13.77 -18.08
N ARG A 657 -24.64 -12.48 -17.78
CA ARG A 657 -25.87 -11.77 -18.18
C ARG A 657 -26.00 -11.66 -19.69
N LEU A 658 -24.88 -11.58 -20.42
CA LEU A 658 -24.89 -11.51 -21.88
C LEU A 658 -25.38 -12.82 -22.50
N ALA A 659 -25.05 -13.96 -21.91
CA ALA A 659 -25.57 -15.25 -22.36
C ALA A 659 -27.10 -15.32 -22.22
N ALA A 660 -27.65 -14.75 -21.14
CA ALA A 660 -29.11 -14.63 -20.97
C ALA A 660 -29.78 -13.73 -22.04
N GLU A 661 -29.03 -12.83 -22.66
CA GLU A 661 -29.45 -12.00 -23.79
C GLU A 661 -29.17 -12.66 -25.16
N GLY A 662 -28.69 -13.91 -25.20
CA GLY A 662 -28.28 -14.58 -26.44
C GLY A 662 -26.99 -14.04 -27.07
N LYS A 663 -26.17 -13.31 -26.31
CA LYS A 663 -24.87 -12.77 -26.72
C LYS A 663 -23.74 -13.59 -26.12
N ASN A 664 -22.57 -13.57 -26.76
CA ASN A 664 -21.39 -14.23 -26.22
C ASN A 664 -20.95 -13.60 -24.88
N PRO A 665 -20.92 -14.38 -23.78
CA PRO A 665 -20.55 -13.87 -22.47
C PRO A 665 -19.07 -13.53 -22.34
N PHE A 666 -18.20 -14.01 -23.23
CA PHE A 666 -16.76 -13.74 -23.20
C PHE A 666 -16.39 -12.56 -24.11
N GLN A 667 -15.73 -11.54 -23.55
CA GLN A 667 -15.13 -10.43 -24.29
C GLN A 667 -13.63 -10.38 -24.06
N LEU A 668 -12.87 -10.33 -25.15
CA LEU A 668 -11.44 -10.13 -25.13
C LEU A 668 -11.13 -8.63 -25.27
N ASP A 669 -10.54 -8.03 -24.22
CA ASP A 669 -10.36 -6.57 -24.11
C ASP A 669 -8.92 -6.10 -24.42
N TYR A 670 -8.12 -6.88 -25.14
CA TYR A 670 -6.77 -6.50 -25.54
C TYR A 670 -6.40 -6.95 -26.96
N GLN A 671 -5.40 -6.27 -27.53
CA GLN A 671 -4.91 -6.48 -28.89
C GLN A 671 -4.02 -7.72 -29.00
N PRO A 672 -3.82 -8.29 -30.21
CA PRO A 672 -2.86 -9.38 -30.40
C PRO A 672 -1.47 -9.07 -29.80
N PRO A 673 -0.75 -10.08 -29.26
CA PRO A 673 0.62 -9.90 -28.78
C PRO A 673 1.52 -9.23 -29.83
N ASN A 674 2.24 -8.19 -29.45
CA ASN A 674 3.01 -7.36 -30.39
C ASN A 674 4.45 -7.86 -30.66
N GLY A 675 4.83 -9.05 -30.18
CA GLY A 675 6.17 -9.62 -30.36
C GLY A 675 7.24 -9.15 -29.36
N THR A 676 6.88 -8.37 -28.32
CA THR A 676 7.84 -7.84 -27.34
C THR A 676 8.01 -8.69 -26.07
N ILE A 677 7.51 -9.93 -26.05
CA ILE A 677 7.54 -10.77 -24.84
C ILE A 677 8.96 -10.97 -24.30
N HIS A 678 9.95 -11.19 -25.16
CA HIS A 678 11.33 -11.35 -24.69
C HIS A 678 11.85 -10.09 -23.98
N GLU A 679 11.53 -8.89 -24.48
CA GLU A 679 11.92 -7.62 -23.85
C GLU A 679 11.23 -7.41 -22.50
N PHE A 680 9.96 -7.81 -22.38
CA PHE A 680 9.23 -7.82 -21.12
C PHE A 680 9.92 -8.73 -20.10
N LEU A 681 10.18 -9.99 -20.44
CA LEU A 681 10.87 -10.94 -19.55
C LEU A 681 12.24 -10.41 -19.13
N MET A 682 13.03 -9.90 -20.07
CA MET A 682 14.34 -9.34 -19.77
C MET A 682 14.29 -8.02 -18.99
N GLY A 683 13.12 -7.38 -18.89
CA GLY A 683 12.86 -6.25 -17.99
C GLY A 683 12.82 -6.62 -16.52
N GLU A 684 12.67 -7.90 -16.19
CA GLU A 684 12.51 -8.38 -14.81
C GLU A 684 13.65 -9.32 -14.39
N VAL A 685 14.15 -9.15 -13.16
CA VAL A 685 15.24 -9.99 -12.63
C VAL A 685 14.81 -11.45 -12.49
N ARG A 686 13.53 -11.73 -12.19
CA ARG A 686 13.02 -13.11 -12.05
C ARG A 686 13.19 -13.97 -13.32
N TYR A 687 13.35 -13.36 -14.50
CA TYR A 687 13.69 -14.07 -15.74
C TYR A 687 15.15 -13.82 -16.16
N ALA A 688 15.63 -12.58 -16.08
CA ALA A 688 16.97 -12.23 -16.52
C ALA A 688 18.08 -12.93 -15.70
N ALA A 689 17.83 -13.27 -14.44
CA ALA A 689 18.76 -14.05 -13.62
C ALA A 689 18.89 -15.50 -14.10
N LEU A 690 17.84 -16.06 -14.71
CA LEU A 690 17.85 -17.42 -15.25
C LEU A 690 18.82 -17.52 -16.42
N VAL A 691 18.80 -16.55 -17.34
CA VAL A 691 19.74 -16.50 -18.49
C VAL A 691 21.20 -16.52 -18.04
N LYS A 692 21.51 -15.86 -16.92
CA LYS A 692 22.88 -15.80 -16.39
C LYS A 692 23.33 -17.08 -15.70
N THR A 693 22.40 -17.82 -15.10
CA THR A 693 22.71 -18.96 -14.23
C THR A 693 22.53 -20.30 -14.94
N PHE A 694 21.52 -20.39 -15.81
CA PHE A 694 21.13 -21.58 -16.57
C PHE A 694 20.71 -21.19 -18.00
N PRO A 695 21.65 -20.78 -18.88
CA PRO A 695 21.33 -20.19 -20.19
C PRO A 695 20.51 -21.11 -21.11
N ASP A 696 20.86 -22.39 -21.19
CA ASP A 696 20.16 -23.37 -22.05
C ASP A 696 18.72 -23.58 -21.57
N GLU A 697 18.54 -23.72 -20.26
CA GLU A 697 17.23 -23.87 -19.63
C GLU A 697 16.38 -22.59 -19.79
N ALA A 698 17.00 -21.42 -19.68
CA ALA A 698 16.34 -20.14 -19.92
C ALA A 698 15.79 -20.04 -21.35
N SER A 699 16.61 -20.40 -22.34
CA SER A 699 16.20 -20.39 -23.75
C SER A 699 14.97 -21.27 -23.98
N LYS A 700 15.00 -22.51 -23.47
CA LYS A 700 13.90 -23.46 -23.56
C LYS A 700 12.63 -22.93 -22.88
N LEU A 701 12.72 -22.46 -21.64
CA LEU A 701 11.56 -22.05 -20.86
C LEU A 701 10.96 -20.72 -21.37
N HIS A 702 11.77 -19.76 -21.82
CA HIS A 702 11.25 -18.54 -22.41
C HIS A 702 10.51 -18.82 -23.72
N LYS A 703 11.05 -19.70 -24.58
CA LYS A 703 10.36 -20.15 -25.78
C LYS A 703 9.04 -20.84 -25.45
N GLN A 704 9.02 -21.73 -24.46
CA GLN A 704 7.80 -22.38 -23.99
C GLN A 704 6.76 -21.38 -23.48
N LEU A 705 7.18 -20.34 -22.76
CA LEU A 705 6.29 -19.28 -22.28
C LEU A 705 5.70 -18.46 -23.44
N GLU A 706 6.51 -18.12 -24.44
CA GLU A 706 6.07 -17.42 -25.66
C GLU A 706 5.06 -18.24 -26.47
N GLU A 707 5.36 -19.51 -26.74
CA GLU A 707 4.43 -20.43 -27.43
C GLU A 707 3.12 -20.60 -26.64
N GLY A 708 3.21 -20.72 -25.31
CA GLY A 708 2.06 -20.80 -24.41
C GLY A 708 1.21 -19.52 -24.43
N THR A 709 1.85 -18.36 -24.52
CA THR A 709 1.20 -17.04 -24.59
C THR A 709 0.40 -16.89 -25.89
N ILE A 710 1.01 -17.23 -27.03
CA ILE A 710 0.36 -17.22 -28.33
C ILE A 710 -0.80 -18.21 -28.36
N SER A 711 -0.61 -19.41 -27.82
CA SER A 711 -1.65 -20.45 -27.77
C SER A 711 -2.86 -20.01 -26.92
N ARG A 712 -2.61 -19.41 -25.75
CA ARG A 712 -3.68 -18.87 -24.89
C ARG A 712 -4.44 -17.74 -25.56
N TYR A 713 -3.74 -16.81 -26.22
CA TYR A 713 -4.39 -15.74 -26.98
C TYR A 713 -5.32 -16.30 -28.06
N LYS A 714 -4.87 -17.28 -28.85
CA LYS A 714 -5.69 -17.94 -29.88
C LYS A 714 -6.93 -18.61 -29.28
N ALA A 715 -6.78 -19.31 -28.15
CA ALA A 715 -7.91 -19.93 -27.46
C ALA A 715 -8.96 -18.90 -27.02
N TYR A 716 -8.53 -17.81 -26.38
CA TYR A 716 -9.43 -16.74 -25.95
C TYR A 716 -10.05 -15.94 -27.09
N LYS A 717 -9.30 -15.73 -28.17
CA LYS A 717 -9.84 -15.15 -29.39
C LYS A 717 -10.97 -16.03 -29.95
N ASN A 718 -10.74 -17.34 -30.05
CA ASN A 718 -11.78 -18.27 -30.52
C ASN A 718 -13.02 -18.24 -29.60
N MET A 719 -12.82 -18.18 -28.27
CA MET A 719 -13.95 -18.03 -27.33
C MET A 719 -14.74 -16.75 -27.58
N ALA A 720 -14.08 -15.62 -27.87
CA ALA A 720 -14.75 -14.35 -28.15
C ALA A 720 -15.46 -14.32 -29.51
N GLU A 721 -14.95 -15.07 -30.50
CA GLU A 721 -15.50 -15.14 -31.86
C GLU A 721 -16.56 -16.24 -32.03
N GLN A 722 -16.71 -17.12 -31.04
CA GLN A 722 -17.71 -18.18 -31.05
C GLN A 722 -19.11 -17.56 -31.13
N LYS A 723 -19.89 -17.96 -32.14
CA LYS A 723 -21.30 -17.59 -32.25
C LYS A 723 -22.11 -18.42 -31.26
N MET A 724 -22.98 -17.76 -30.49
CA MET A 724 -23.95 -18.40 -29.60
C MET A 724 -25.19 -18.86 -30.35
#